data_AF-A0A5J5QAZ9-F1
#
_entry.id   AF-A0A5J5QAZ9-F1
#
_cell.length_a   1.000
_cell.length_b   1.000
_cell.length_c   1.000
_cell.angle_alpha   90.00
_cell.angle_beta   90.00
_cell.angle_gamma   90.00
#
_symmetry.space_group_name_H-M   'P 1'
#
loop_
_entity.id
_entity.type
_entity.pdbx_description
1 polymer ?
#
loop_
_entity_poly.entity_id
_entity_poly.type
_entity_poly.pdbx_seq_one_letter_code
_entity_poly.pdbx_strand_id
1 'polypeptide(L)'
;MPPVTTSANITFHPCFLRFDAAGVSFSGKMVALIATYVLSRVVHHLLKPFSQPYMTSDLVIGLVLASLPRARDSFTSLFSITLENIVDFGMISYAFVLGLEMDPYVIFKSPTRHAMVAYAGTVSTFVAACAITPWLHYLRNSSIITFTLSLSISLSGSGSHILTRLMTYLKVGKSDIGKLSIGAGVHSDMITMFSVVLSFVFFPLQETENFREGIKTSVQIGAALMLQTLLAAKISPVFMNWINQSNPEGKPLKGSHLVLSMAFMTVICSLAPWMGYNSCLSAFMGGLFLPSEGRISKWTISRINNLLSTLFYPLFFFWVGLRVDISSFAGGNIGTWVRLFCLILIATIGKVGGTLICGLTLGYHRPELVAVGLLLTAKGHFHVYFAVDALRQGKIDVTTCISMVILIFLSVIHTPFVVKHIIERARKRVPVQRMTLRWLAPSSELRILLCLHGTHNLESGISLMEISRGKPAPGLFVHVTDMIELTEKIASTLVPGEGVDNMTITDNSVTEMRDEITRAFQTHINENVDGGIMLSRMLVLSTFNSMPHDISVLAEDLMVSLILLPFHKRVKADGTLDEGHPGFRHVNRKLLRNAPCSIGILVDRGFGFTERLSTSSVSKVAVIFIGGKDDQEALAYAGRVVWHPGIELTVIRFLVDKNSEHAPQRVTNRASVAEQEEEMKLDDECFAEFYEKYVAGGNVAYMEKHLANSSETYTNLMSIEGQYSLIIVGRAGRVNTVLTQGLNDWQQCPELGPVGDVLSGSNSASGTSILIIQLHNIKGQLDGLSDEFSIM
;
A
#
# COMPACT_ATOMS: atom_id res chain seq x y z
N MET A 1 -53.48 50.45 11.77
CA MET A 1 -53.66 51.41 10.65
C MET A 1 -52.70 52.57 10.91
N PRO A 2 -51.84 53.01 9.99
CA PRO A 2 -51.89 52.92 8.51
C PRO A 2 -50.85 51.95 7.89
N PRO A 3 -50.80 51.80 6.55
CA PRO A 3 -50.14 50.69 5.85
C PRO A 3 -48.72 51.04 5.35
N VAL A 4 -47.84 50.04 5.31
CA VAL A 4 -46.54 50.12 4.61
C VAL A 4 -46.68 49.36 3.29
N THR A 5 -46.88 50.12 2.22
CA THR A 5 -46.87 49.62 0.84
C THR A 5 -45.44 49.44 0.34
N THR A 6 -45.25 48.30 -0.28
CA THR A 6 -44.08 47.82 -1.02
C THR A 6 -43.77 48.65 -2.28
N SER A 7 -42.53 49.09 -2.42
CA SER A 7 -41.82 49.22 -3.71
C SER A 7 -40.34 49.56 -3.47
N ALA A 8 -39.49 48.55 -3.31
CA ALA A 8 -38.04 48.74 -3.37
C ALA A 8 -37.55 48.29 -4.76
N ASN A 9 -37.36 49.29 -5.62
CA ASN A 9 -36.68 49.20 -6.90
C ASN A 9 -35.31 48.53 -6.77
N ILE A 10 -35.07 47.50 -7.58
CA ILE A 10 -33.72 46.99 -7.86
C ILE A 10 -33.04 48.03 -8.75
N THR A 11 -32.30 48.95 -8.12
CA THR A 11 -31.41 49.89 -8.82
C THR A 11 -30.02 49.27 -8.87
N PHE A 12 -29.55 49.00 -10.10
CA PHE A 12 -28.16 48.68 -10.38
C PHE A 12 -27.29 49.88 -9.97
N HIS A 13 -26.51 49.74 -8.89
CA HIS A 13 -25.44 50.69 -8.60
C HIS A 13 -24.19 50.31 -9.42
N PRO A 14 -23.65 51.21 -10.26
CA PRO A 14 -22.42 50.98 -10.99
C PRO A 14 -21.24 50.95 -10.02
N CYS A 15 -20.47 49.86 -10.08
CA CYS A 15 -19.28 49.61 -9.28
C CYS A 15 -18.15 50.57 -9.69
N PHE A 16 -18.04 51.73 -9.03
CA PHE A 16 -16.82 52.53 -9.03
C PHE A 16 -16.02 52.21 -7.76
N LEU A 17 -14.88 51.55 -7.96
CA LEU A 17 -13.89 51.23 -6.93
C LEU A 17 -13.36 52.52 -6.28
N ARG A 18 -13.88 52.87 -5.10
CA ARG A 18 -13.27 53.86 -4.21
C ARG A 18 -12.55 53.08 -3.11
N PHE A 19 -11.22 52.98 -3.23
CA PHE A 19 -10.35 52.43 -2.20
C PHE A 19 -10.22 53.45 -1.08
N ASP A 20 -11.00 53.31 -0.01
CA ASP A 20 -10.75 54.04 1.24
C ASP A 20 -9.75 53.28 2.11
N ALA A 21 -8.78 54.04 2.60
CA ALA A 21 -7.62 53.59 3.34
C ALA A 21 -7.91 53.51 4.85
N ALA A 22 -8.02 52.30 5.38
CA ALA A 22 -7.70 52.02 6.79
C ALA A 22 -7.44 50.51 6.99
N GLY A 23 -6.23 50.16 7.47
CA GLY A 23 -5.91 48.85 8.04
C GLY A 23 -5.37 47.79 7.07
N VAL A 24 -4.03 47.73 6.97
CA VAL A 24 -3.20 46.78 6.19
C VAL A 24 -3.24 46.97 4.66
N SER A 25 -2.10 47.37 4.10
CA SER A 25 -1.86 47.45 2.65
C SER A 25 -2.24 46.13 1.97
N PHE A 26 -2.80 46.20 0.76
CA PHE A 26 -3.13 45.03 -0.06
C PHE A 26 -1.97 44.02 -0.16
N SER A 27 -0.72 44.50 -0.14
CA SER A 27 0.46 43.60 -0.14
C SER A 27 0.57 42.77 1.15
N GLY A 28 0.22 43.31 2.32
CA GLY A 28 0.24 42.58 3.58
C GLY A 28 -0.79 41.44 3.62
N LYS A 29 -1.97 41.64 3.01
CA LYS A 29 -3.01 40.62 2.88
C LYS A 29 -2.57 39.48 1.95
N MET A 30 -1.90 39.81 0.84
CA MET A 30 -1.32 38.81 -0.06
C MET A 30 -0.17 38.02 0.57
N VAL A 31 0.70 38.69 1.33
CA VAL A 31 1.78 38.02 2.09
C VAL A 31 1.21 37.03 3.10
N ALA A 32 0.12 37.39 3.79
CA ALA A 32 -0.55 36.48 4.70
C ALA A 32 -1.11 35.24 3.99
N LEU A 33 -1.72 35.37 2.80
CA LEU A 33 -2.18 34.23 2.02
C LEU A 33 -1.04 33.31 1.56
N ILE A 34 0.07 33.90 1.10
CA ILE A 34 1.28 33.14 0.71
C ILE A 34 1.87 32.43 1.94
N ALA A 35 1.90 33.10 3.09
CA ALA A 35 2.35 32.51 4.34
C ALA A 35 1.47 31.33 4.76
N THR A 36 0.14 31.43 4.63
CA THR A 36 -0.79 30.30 4.87
C THR A 36 -0.47 29.10 3.99
N TYR A 37 -0.25 29.35 2.69
CA TYR A 37 0.13 28.30 1.74
C TYR A 37 1.45 27.62 2.13
N VAL A 38 2.50 28.41 2.37
CA VAL A 38 3.83 27.89 2.73
C VAL A 38 3.77 27.12 4.05
N LEU A 39 3.09 27.66 5.05
CA LEU A 39 2.98 27.04 6.37
C LEU A 39 2.19 25.73 6.31
N SER A 40 1.13 25.65 5.50
CA SER A 40 0.42 24.39 5.27
C SER A 40 1.32 23.32 4.66
N ARG A 41 2.19 23.68 3.69
CA ARG A 41 3.16 22.75 3.11
C ARG A 41 4.20 22.27 4.12
N VAL A 42 4.68 23.15 4.99
CA VAL A 42 5.60 22.79 6.08
C VAL A 42 4.94 21.81 7.06
N VAL A 43 3.71 22.11 7.51
CA VAL A 43 2.95 21.22 8.39
C VAL A 43 2.64 19.88 7.70
N HIS A 44 2.34 19.88 6.41
CA HIS A 44 2.18 18.63 5.67
C HIS A 44 3.44 17.78 5.68
N HIS A 45 4.61 18.39 5.51
CA HIS A 45 5.88 17.67 5.57
C HIS A 45 6.11 17.03 6.94
N LEU A 46 5.75 17.72 8.02
CA LEU A 46 5.79 17.20 9.39
C LEU A 46 4.75 16.09 9.65
N LEU A 47 3.58 16.15 8.99
CA LEU A 47 2.52 15.15 9.11
C LEU A 47 2.68 13.96 8.15
N LYS A 48 3.66 14.01 7.24
CA LYS A 48 3.95 12.94 6.28
C LYS A 48 4.21 11.57 6.93
N PRO A 49 4.94 11.44 8.07
CA PRO A 49 5.13 10.17 8.75
C PRO A 49 3.82 9.52 9.22
N PHE A 50 2.81 10.33 9.51
CA PHE A 50 1.48 9.86 9.93
C PHE A 50 0.55 9.54 8.75
N SER A 51 1.04 9.63 7.50
CA SER A 51 0.28 9.36 6.27
C SER A 51 -1.01 10.19 6.16
N GLN A 52 -1.00 11.40 6.73
CA GLN A 52 -2.15 12.30 6.73
C GLN A 52 -2.28 13.03 5.38
N PRO A 53 -3.50 13.19 4.83
CA PRO A 53 -3.71 13.90 3.58
C PRO A 53 -3.48 15.41 3.73
N TYR A 54 -3.21 16.09 2.61
CA TYR A 54 -3.05 17.56 2.54
C TYR A 54 -4.23 18.34 3.17
N MET A 55 -5.45 17.81 3.10
CA MET A 55 -6.61 18.45 3.72
C MET A 55 -6.44 18.63 5.24
N THR A 56 -5.77 17.70 5.93
CA THR A 56 -5.53 17.78 7.37
C THR A 56 -4.62 18.97 7.71
N SER A 57 -3.54 19.16 6.95
CA SER A 57 -2.62 20.28 7.18
C SER A 57 -3.25 21.63 6.83
N ASP A 58 -3.99 21.69 5.70
CA ASP A 58 -4.67 22.92 5.27
C ASP A 58 -5.73 23.35 6.30
N LEU A 59 -6.52 22.40 6.83
CA LEU A 59 -7.54 22.69 7.84
C LEU A 59 -6.92 23.13 9.17
N VAL A 60 -5.87 22.45 9.66
CA VAL A 60 -5.18 22.84 10.90
C VAL A 60 -4.61 24.25 10.78
N ILE A 61 -3.88 24.55 9.70
CA ILE A 61 -3.30 25.87 9.50
C ILE A 61 -4.37 26.93 9.27
N GLY A 62 -5.41 26.64 8.49
CA GLY A 62 -6.53 27.55 8.27
C GLY A 62 -7.22 27.94 9.59
N LEU A 63 -7.51 26.95 10.43
CA LEU A 63 -8.17 27.13 11.72
C LEU A 63 -7.28 27.86 12.74
N VAL A 64 -6.00 27.50 12.84
CA VAL A 64 -5.04 28.11 13.80
C VAL A 64 -4.71 29.54 13.41
N LEU A 65 -4.36 29.78 12.14
CA LEU A 65 -3.90 31.09 11.68
C LEU A 65 -5.04 32.12 11.70
N ALA A 66 -6.26 31.70 11.38
CA ALA A 66 -7.43 32.57 11.41
C ALA A 66 -7.99 32.82 12.82
N SER A 67 -7.67 31.95 13.79
CA SER A 67 -8.02 32.13 15.20
C SER A 67 -7.15 33.21 15.89
N LEU A 68 -6.03 33.62 15.28
CA LEU A 68 -5.20 34.70 15.83
C LEU A 68 -5.93 36.05 15.76
N PRO A 69 -6.11 36.77 16.90
CA PRO A 69 -6.88 38.03 16.94
C PRO A 69 -6.38 39.08 15.93
N ARG A 70 -5.06 39.23 15.82
CA ARG A 70 -4.42 40.16 14.86
C ARG A 70 -4.73 39.83 13.40
N ALA A 71 -4.84 38.55 13.04
CA ALA A 71 -5.18 38.14 11.69
C ALA A 71 -6.66 38.47 11.41
N ARG A 72 -7.55 38.12 12.34
CA ARG A 72 -9.00 38.37 12.23
C ARG A 72 -9.33 39.86 12.11
N ASP A 73 -8.68 40.69 12.92
CA ASP A 73 -8.89 42.15 12.91
C ASP A 73 -8.28 42.83 11.66
N SER A 74 -7.21 42.26 11.09
CA SER A 74 -6.56 42.77 9.88
C SER A 74 -7.33 42.46 8.58
N PHE A 75 -8.13 41.40 8.58
CA PHE A 75 -8.95 41.00 7.45
C PHE A 75 -10.35 41.66 7.53
N THR A 76 -10.39 42.96 7.20
CA THR A 76 -11.58 43.81 7.08
C THR A 76 -12.71 43.18 6.23
N SER A 77 -13.96 43.63 6.43
CA SER A 77 -15.17 43.12 5.76
C SER A 77 -15.06 42.99 4.23
N LEU A 78 -14.44 43.96 3.55
CA LEU A 78 -14.30 43.95 2.09
C LEU A 78 -13.45 42.79 1.57
N PHE A 79 -12.34 42.45 2.25
CA PHE A 79 -11.50 41.33 1.82
C PHE A 79 -12.18 39.98 2.08
N SER A 80 -12.91 39.86 3.19
CA SER A 80 -13.71 38.68 3.48
C SER A 80 -14.76 38.42 2.39
N ILE A 81 -15.41 39.46 1.88
CA ILE A 81 -16.39 39.35 0.77
C ILE A 81 -15.70 38.91 -0.53
N THR A 82 -14.54 39.48 -0.86
CA THR A 82 -13.80 39.05 -2.05
C THR A 82 -13.34 37.59 -1.95
N LEU A 83 -12.89 37.17 -0.77
CA LEU A 83 -12.44 35.81 -0.52
C LEU A 83 -13.61 34.82 -0.57
N GLU A 84 -14.78 35.22 -0.09
CA GLU A 84 -16.03 34.48 -0.20
C GLU A 84 -16.45 34.25 -1.65
N ASN A 85 -16.41 35.28 -2.51
CA ASN A 85 -16.69 35.11 -3.94
C ASN A 85 -15.70 34.15 -4.62
N ILE A 86 -14.42 34.18 -4.24
CA ILE A 86 -13.41 33.23 -4.72
C ILE A 86 -13.72 31.82 -4.24
N VAL A 87 -14.14 31.66 -2.99
CA VAL A 87 -14.54 30.38 -2.41
C VAL A 87 -15.76 29.80 -3.14
N ASP A 88 -16.79 30.61 -3.34
CA ASP A 88 -18.00 30.21 -4.05
C ASP A 88 -17.67 29.79 -5.50
N PHE A 89 -16.80 30.53 -6.20
CA PHE A 89 -16.33 30.17 -7.54
C PHE A 89 -15.57 28.84 -7.59
N GLY A 90 -14.66 28.61 -6.64
CA GLY A 90 -13.92 27.35 -6.61
C GLY A 90 -14.79 26.17 -6.17
N MET A 91 -15.81 26.37 -5.35
CA MET A 91 -16.80 25.33 -5.04
C MET A 91 -17.72 25.00 -6.22
N ILE A 92 -18.09 26.01 -7.03
CA ILE A 92 -18.77 25.79 -8.31
C ILE A 92 -17.91 24.93 -9.23
N SER A 93 -16.61 25.24 -9.33
CA SER A 93 -15.65 24.48 -10.13
C SER A 93 -15.45 23.05 -9.60
N TYR A 94 -15.39 22.88 -8.28
CA TYR A 94 -15.32 21.56 -7.61
C TYR A 94 -16.57 20.73 -7.91
N ALA A 95 -17.76 21.31 -7.75
CA ALA A 95 -19.02 20.61 -7.99
C ALA A 95 -19.21 20.23 -9.46
N PHE A 96 -18.75 21.07 -10.38
CA PHE A 96 -18.71 20.75 -11.81
C PHE A 96 -17.82 19.54 -12.11
N VAL A 97 -16.60 19.49 -11.57
CA VAL A 97 -15.70 18.34 -11.75
C VAL A 97 -16.25 17.09 -11.09
N LEU A 98 -16.82 17.21 -9.89
CA LEU A 98 -17.52 16.11 -9.22
C LEU A 98 -18.66 15.57 -10.08
N GLY A 99 -19.43 16.43 -10.74
CA GLY A 99 -20.44 16.01 -11.71
C GLY A 99 -19.84 15.28 -12.90
N LEU A 100 -18.77 15.83 -13.50
CA LEU A 100 -18.09 15.28 -14.67
C LEU A 100 -17.46 13.90 -14.44
N GLU A 101 -16.97 13.61 -13.23
CA GLU A 101 -16.37 12.31 -12.89
C GLU A 101 -17.43 11.23 -12.65
N MET A 102 -18.71 11.60 -12.54
CA MET A 102 -19.82 10.70 -12.24
C MET A 102 -20.59 10.34 -13.52
N ASP A 103 -20.99 9.07 -13.66
CA ASP A 103 -21.86 8.63 -14.75
C ASP A 103 -23.33 8.52 -14.26
N PRO A 104 -24.25 9.38 -14.71
CA PRO A 104 -25.65 9.34 -14.29
C PRO A 104 -26.39 8.07 -14.73
N TYR A 105 -25.95 7.45 -15.83
CA TYR A 105 -26.64 6.29 -16.40
C TYR A 105 -26.47 5.03 -15.54
N VAL A 106 -25.51 5.02 -14.61
CA VAL A 106 -25.29 3.90 -13.69
C VAL A 106 -26.45 3.74 -12.71
N ILE A 107 -27.15 4.83 -12.34
CA ILE A 107 -28.32 4.75 -11.44
C ILE A 107 -29.47 3.95 -12.06
N PHE A 108 -29.63 4.02 -13.39
CA PHE A 108 -30.71 3.35 -14.11
C PHE A 108 -30.43 1.87 -14.39
N LYS A 109 -29.20 1.40 -14.18
CA LYS A 109 -28.82 -0.01 -14.33
C LYS A 109 -29.05 -0.75 -13.01
N SER A 110 -29.14 -2.08 -13.08
CA SER A 110 -29.23 -2.92 -11.87
C SER A 110 -28.03 -2.61 -10.95
N PRO A 111 -28.27 -2.35 -9.64
CA PRO A 111 -27.21 -1.96 -8.73
C PRO A 111 -26.17 -3.08 -8.61
N THR A 112 -24.91 -2.74 -8.86
CA THR A 112 -23.80 -3.64 -8.58
C THR A 112 -23.71 -3.92 -7.08
N ARG A 113 -23.02 -5.00 -6.68
CA ARG A 113 -22.82 -5.32 -5.26
C ARG A 113 -22.20 -4.15 -4.48
N HIS A 114 -21.29 -3.39 -5.10
CA HIS A 114 -20.67 -2.19 -4.52
C HIS A 114 -21.70 -1.06 -4.29
N ALA A 115 -22.60 -0.85 -5.26
CA ALA A 115 -23.67 0.14 -5.15
C ALA A 115 -24.67 -0.22 -4.05
N MET A 116 -25.05 -1.50 -3.92
CA MET A 116 -25.95 -1.95 -2.84
C MET A 116 -25.40 -1.63 -1.45
N VAL A 117 -24.10 -1.89 -1.21
CA VAL A 117 -23.43 -1.58 0.06
C VAL A 117 -23.41 -0.08 0.32
N ALA A 118 -23.14 0.74 -0.70
CA ALA A 118 -23.17 2.20 -0.60
C ALA A 118 -24.56 2.74 -0.24
N TYR A 119 -25.60 2.22 -0.90
CA TYR A 119 -26.98 2.64 -0.70
C TYR A 119 -27.46 2.28 0.70
N ALA A 120 -27.16 1.06 1.16
CA ALA A 120 -27.49 0.63 2.52
C ALA A 120 -26.82 1.50 3.60
N GLY A 121 -25.53 1.80 3.45
CA GLY A 121 -24.81 2.69 4.39
C GLY A 121 -25.38 4.13 4.40
N THR A 122 -25.71 4.67 3.23
CA THR A 122 -26.27 6.02 3.07
C THR A 122 -27.69 6.10 3.66
N VAL A 123 -28.56 5.16 3.32
CA VAL A 123 -29.94 5.11 3.83
C VAL A 123 -29.95 4.87 5.34
N SER A 124 -29.13 3.96 5.86
CA SER A 124 -29.04 3.69 7.30
C SER A 124 -28.61 4.94 8.08
N THR A 125 -27.58 5.65 7.60
CA THR A 125 -27.13 6.90 8.23
C THR A 125 -28.19 8.00 8.17
N PHE A 126 -28.90 8.11 7.03
CA PHE A 126 -29.98 9.09 6.87
C PHE A 126 -31.13 8.82 7.82
N VAL A 127 -31.58 7.57 7.95
CA VAL A 127 -32.66 7.17 8.87
C VAL A 127 -32.25 7.43 10.33
N ALA A 128 -31.03 7.04 10.72
CA ALA A 128 -30.52 7.29 12.06
C ALA A 128 -30.43 8.80 12.37
N ALA A 129 -29.94 9.60 11.42
CA ALA A 129 -29.87 11.05 11.56
C ALA A 129 -31.26 11.69 11.68
N CYS A 130 -32.23 11.29 10.85
CA CYS A 130 -33.61 11.80 10.92
C CYS A 130 -34.29 11.46 12.25
N ALA A 131 -34.02 10.28 12.81
CA ALA A 131 -34.61 9.85 14.08
C ALA A 131 -34.04 10.62 15.28
N ILE A 132 -32.73 10.89 15.30
CA ILE A 132 -32.03 11.40 16.48
C ILE A 132 -31.88 12.93 16.48
N THR A 133 -31.71 13.55 15.31
CA THR A 133 -31.48 15.01 15.16
C THR A 133 -32.57 15.88 15.83
N PRO A 134 -33.88 15.57 15.74
CA PRO A 134 -34.92 16.39 16.36
C PRO A 134 -34.77 16.53 17.89
N TRP A 135 -34.17 15.53 18.55
CA TRP A 135 -34.02 15.49 20.00
C TRP A 135 -32.84 16.32 20.53
N LEU A 136 -31.95 16.77 19.66
CA LEU A 136 -30.70 17.44 20.03
C LEU A 136 -30.80 18.98 20.11
N HIS A 137 -31.98 19.55 19.82
CA HIS A 137 -32.27 20.99 19.87
C HIS A 137 -31.16 21.87 19.24
N TYR A 138 -30.82 21.60 17.98
CA TYR A 138 -29.80 22.31 17.20
C TYR A 138 -30.27 23.64 16.58
N LEU A 139 -31.51 24.05 16.85
CA LEU A 139 -32.23 25.05 16.09
C LEU A 139 -32.16 26.43 16.74
N ARG A 140 -31.92 27.45 15.91
CA ARG A 140 -32.08 28.87 16.28
C ARG A 140 -33.43 29.46 15.85
N ASN A 141 -33.90 29.17 14.63
CA ASN A 141 -35.13 29.79 14.10
C ASN A 141 -35.80 29.09 12.89
N SER A 142 -35.32 27.94 12.41
CA SER A 142 -35.85 27.29 11.20
C SER A 142 -36.91 26.23 11.50
N SER A 143 -37.76 25.91 10.52
CA SER A 143 -38.63 24.74 10.58
C SER A 143 -37.84 23.46 10.92
N ILE A 144 -38.24 22.80 12.00
CA ILE A 144 -37.56 21.60 12.56
C ILE A 144 -37.34 20.53 11.47
N ILE A 145 -38.31 20.40 10.56
CA ILE A 145 -38.33 19.40 9.50
C ILE A 145 -37.27 19.69 8.43
N THR A 146 -37.23 20.91 7.88
CA THR A 146 -36.28 21.26 6.81
C THR A 146 -34.83 21.21 7.30
N PHE A 147 -34.59 21.67 8.52
CA PHE A 147 -33.25 21.56 9.13
C PHE A 147 -32.86 20.11 9.38
N THR A 148 -33.76 19.30 9.96
CA THR A 148 -33.50 17.86 10.21
C THR A 148 -33.18 17.14 8.91
N LEU A 149 -33.96 17.36 7.85
CA LEU A 149 -33.72 16.74 6.55
C LEU A 149 -32.38 17.17 5.96
N SER A 150 -32.08 18.47 5.97
CA SER A 150 -30.83 19.03 5.43
C SER A 150 -29.60 18.50 6.18
N LEU A 151 -29.67 18.44 7.51
CA LEU A 151 -28.59 17.90 8.33
C LEU A 151 -28.40 16.41 8.09
N SER A 152 -29.48 15.63 8.02
CA SER A 152 -29.43 14.19 7.77
C SER A 152 -28.83 13.86 6.40
N ILE A 153 -29.19 14.61 5.36
CA ILE A 153 -28.60 14.45 4.01
C ILE A 153 -27.09 14.76 4.06
N SER A 154 -26.71 15.87 4.70
CA SER A 154 -25.29 16.23 4.83
C SER A 154 -24.49 15.20 5.64
N LEU A 155 -25.07 14.65 6.71
CA LEU A 155 -24.40 13.67 7.56
C LEU A 155 -24.21 12.32 6.85
N SER A 156 -25.16 11.97 5.97
CA SER A 156 -25.16 10.74 5.19
C SER A 156 -24.19 10.77 3.99
N GLY A 157 -23.79 11.96 3.52
CA GLY A 157 -22.80 12.07 2.44
C GLY A 157 -21.40 11.63 2.85
N SER A 158 -20.65 11.16 1.84
CA SER A 158 -19.24 10.77 1.97
C SER A 158 -18.37 11.74 1.17
N GLY A 159 -17.05 11.59 1.24
CA GLY A 159 -16.07 12.34 0.47
C GLY A 159 -15.29 11.42 -0.46
N SER A 160 -15.91 10.97 -1.55
CA SER A 160 -15.34 9.99 -2.48
C SER A 160 -14.01 10.44 -3.10
N HIS A 161 -13.84 11.71 -3.47
CA HIS A 161 -12.56 12.20 -4.02
C HIS A 161 -11.41 12.13 -3.01
N ILE A 162 -11.67 12.48 -1.74
CA ILE A 162 -10.65 12.39 -0.69
C ILE A 162 -10.31 10.93 -0.44
N LEU A 163 -11.34 10.09 -0.32
CA LEU A 163 -11.17 8.66 -0.10
C LEU A 163 -10.36 8.03 -1.24
N THR A 164 -10.69 8.35 -2.50
CA THR A 164 -9.99 7.85 -3.69
C THR A 164 -8.54 8.32 -3.73
N ARG A 165 -8.30 9.61 -3.46
CA ARG A 165 -6.94 10.16 -3.41
C ARG A 165 -6.11 9.52 -2.29
N LEU A 166 -6.70 9.32 -1.12
CA LEU A 166 -6.03 8.68 0.01
C LEU A 166 -5.73 7.20 -0.26
N MET A 167 -6.69 6.46 -0.82
CA MET A 167 -6.49 5.06 -1.21
C MET A 167 -5.41 4.90 -2.27
N THR A 168 -5.33 5.83 -3.21
CA THR A 168 -4.30 5.86 -4.25
C THR A 168 -2.94 6.20 -3.65
N TYR A 169 -2.89 7.20 -2.75
CA TYR A 169 -1.66 7.60 -2.05
C TYR A 169 -1.10 6.47 -1.18
N LEU A 170 -1.98 5.74 -0.49
CA LEU A 170 -1.61 4.58 0.35
C LEU A 170 -1.36 3.30 -0.47
N LYS A 171 -1.43 3.36 -1.81
CA LYS A 171 -1.28 2.22 -2.73
C LYS A 171 -2.26 1.04 -2.52
N VAL A 172 -3.32 1.22 -1.74
CA VAL A 172 -4.35 0.19 -1.48
C VAL A 172 -5.52 0.25 -2.46
N GLY A 173 -5.61 1.28 -3.31
CA GLY A 173 -6.69 1.46 -4.27
C GLY A 173 -6.91 0.29 -5.26
N LYS A 174 -5.88 -0.51 -5.55
CA LYS A 174 -5.98 -1.70 -6.41
C LYS A 174 -6.48 -2.96 -5.69
N SER A 175 -6.48 -2.98 -4.35
CA SER A 175 -6.99 -4.10 -3.56
C SER A 175 -8.50 -4.26 -3.69
N ASP A 176 -9.04 -5.44 -3.38
CA ASP A 176 -10.49 -5.68 -3.45
C ASP A 176 -11.28 -4.78 -2.51
N ILE A 177 -10.75 -4.53 -1.30
CA ILE A 177 -11.33 -3.62 -0.31
C ILE A 177 -11.25 -2.17 -0.80
N GLY A 178 -10.13 -1.80 -1.45
CA GLY A 178 -9.94 -0.48 -2.06
C GLY A 178 -10.91 -0.21 -3.21
N LYS A 179 -11.03 -1.15 -4.16
CA LYS A 179 -11.99 -1.09 -5.27
C LYS A 179 -13.43 -1.00 -4.78
N LEU A 180 -13.79 -1.85 -3.80
CA LEU A 180 -15.11 -1.84 -3.16
C LEU A 180 -15.40 -0.50 -2.48
N SER A 181 -14.45 0.06 -1.74
CA SER A 181 -14.62 1.34 -1.01
C SER A 181 -14.69 2.55 -1.95
N ILE A 182 -13.83 2.61 -2.98
CA ILE A 182 -13.84 3.68 -3.98
C ILE A 182 -15.16 3.66 -4.77
N GLY A 183 -15.54 2.50 -5.29
CA GLY A 183 -16.80 2.35 -6.03
C GLY A 183 -18.01 2.68 -5.16
N ALA A 184 -18.07 2.17 -3.93
CA ALA A 184 -19.15 2.49 -3.00
C ALA A 184 -19.18 3.99 -2.61
N GLY A 185 -18.03 4.63 -2.45
CA GLY A 185 -17.92 6.05 -2.15
C GLY A 185 -18.50 6.92 -3.26
N VAL A 186 -18.14 6.65 -4.51
CA VAL A 186 -18.64 7.35 -5.70
C VAL A 186 -20.17 7.25 -5.78
N HIS A 187 -20.73 6.05 -5.56
CA HIS A 187 -22.19 5.85 -5.52
C HIS A 187 -22.88 6.59 -4.37
N SER A 188 -22.25 6.62 -3.18
CA SER A 188 -22.78 7.34 -2.02
C SER A 188 -22.83 8.85 -2.26
N ASP A 189 -21.75 9.42 -2.81
CA ASP A 189 -21.67 10.85 -3.16
C ASP A 189 -22.71 11.22 -4.22
N MET A 190 -22.89 10.37 -5.23
CA MET A 190 -23.89 10.58 -6.26
C MET A 190 -25.31 10.66 -5.66
N ILE A 191 -25.73 9.68 -4.85
CA ILE A 191 -27.05 9.70 -4.21
C ILE A 191 -27.23 10.92 -3.30
N THR A 192 -26.20 11.24 -2.52
CA THR A 192 -26.30 12.36 -1.57
C THR A 192 -26.37 13.70 -2.28
N MET A 193 -25.61 13.91 -3.35
CA MET A 193 -25.72 15.11 -4.18
C MET A 193 -27.08 15.23 -4.87
N PHE A 194 -27.61 14.14 -5.41
CA PHE A 194 -28.99 14.12 -5.94
C PHE A 194 -30.02 14.47 -4.86
N SER A 195 -29.83 13.95 -3.65
CA SER A 195 -30.71 14.25 -2.51
C SER A 195 -30.63 15.71 -2.10
N VAL A 196 -29.44 16.34 -2.12
CA VAL A 196 -29.26 17.78 -1.84
C VAL A 196 -29.92 18.63 -2.92
N VAL A 197 -29.73 18.29 -4.21
CA VAL A 197 -30.39 18.95 -5.35
C VAL A 197 -31.90 18.92 -5.17
N LEU A 198 -32.46 17.75 -4.87
CA LEU A 198 -33.89 17.56 -4.67
C LEU A 198 -34.40 18.33 -3.44
N SER A 199 -33.64 18.31 -2.34
CA SER A 199 -33.96 19.03 -1.11
C SER A 199 -34.05 20.54 -1.33
N PHE A 200 -33.16 21.12 -2.16
CA PHE A 200 -33.19 22.55 -2.46
C PHE A 200 -34.41 22.94 -3.30
N VAL A 201 -34.88 22.05 -4.20
CA VAL A 201 -36.08 22.28 -5.01
C VAL A 201 -37.34 22.26 -4.14
N PHE A 202 -37.48 21.28 -3.25
CA PHE A 202 -38.67 21.13 -2.41
C PHE A 202 -38.72 22.11 -1.23
N PHE A 203 -37.57 22.43 -0.66
CA PHE A 203 -37.46 23.34 0.49
C PHE A 203 -36.52 24.51 0.12
N PRO A 204 -36.98 25.43 -0.75
CA PRO A 204 -36.19 26.59 -1.13
C PRO A 204 -35.81 27.39 0.12
N LEU A 205 -34.60 27.96 0.12
CA LEU A 205 -34.01 28.57 1.32
C LEU A 205 -34.76 29.83 1.79
N GLN A 206 -35.60 30.43 0.95
CA GLN A 206 -36.35 31.64 1.23
C GLN A 206 -37.71 31.26 1.82
N GLU A 207 -37.87 31.41 3.14
CA GLU A 207 -39.15 31.21 3.80
C GLU A 207 -40.11 32.34 3.39
N THR A 208 -41.02 32.03 2.47
CA THR A 208 -42.16 32.89 2.16
C THR A 208 -43.30 32.57 3.12
N GLU A 209 -43.82 33.57 3.85
CA GLU A 209 -44.96 33.39 4.77
C GLU A 209 -46.21 32.85 4.05
N ASN A 210 -46.33 33.09 2.74
CA ASN A 210 -47.40 32.56 1.90
C ASN A 210 -47.03 31.21 1.26
N PHE A 211 -47.72 30.14 1.67
CA PHE A 211 -47.57 28.79 1.10
C PHE A 211 -47.69 28.76 -0.43
N ARG A 212 -48.57 29.58 -1.02
CA ARG A 212 -48.79 29.66 -2.47
C ARG A 212 -47.58 30.25 -3.21
N GLU A 213 -46.88 31.21 -2.61
CA GLU A 213 -45.66 31.81 -3.18
C GLU A 213 -44.47 30.86 -3.08
N GLY A 214 -44.38 30.09 -1.99
CA GLY A 214 -43.40 29.03 -1.82
C GLY A 214 -43.53 27.94 -2.89
N ILE A 215 -44.75 27.44 -3.14
CA ILE A 215 -45.00 26.47 -4.22
C ILE A 215 -44.64 27.06 -5.58
N LYS A 216 -45.05 28.30 -5.87
CA LYS A 216 -44.73 28.95 -7.15
C LYS A 216 -43.22 29.05 -7.37
N THR A 217 -42.48 29.42 -6.32
CA THR A 217 -41.01 29.53 -6.36
C THR A 217 -40.35 28.17 -6.53
N SER A 218 -40.82 27.15 -5.81
CA SER A 218 -40.34 25.76 -5.95
C SER A 218 -40.58 25.21 -7.36
N VAL A 219 -41.77 25.43 -7.93
CA VAL A 219 -42.10 25.01 -9.31
C VAL A 219 -41.24 25.76 -10.33
N GLN A 220 -41.02 27.06 -10.15
CA GLN A 220 -40.17 27.86 -11.05
C GLN A 220 -38.71 27.37 -11.02
N ILE A 221 -38.15 27.15 -9.82
CA ILE A 221 -36.79 26.65 -9.64
C ILE A 221 -36.67 25.22 -10.19
N GLY A 222 -37.64 24.35 -9.90
CA GLY A 222 -37.68 22.98 -10.41
C GLY A 222 -37.77 22.92 -11.93
N ALA A 223 -38.59 23.77 -12.55
CA ALA A 223 -38.69 23.89 -14.00
C ALA A 223 -37.39 24.39 -14.64
N ALA A 224 -36.72 25.37 -14.02
CA ALA A 224 -35.41 25.85 -14.49
C ALA A 224 -34.33 24.76 -14.42
N LEU A 225 -34.29 23.99 -13.33
CA LEU A 225 -33.38 22.85 -13.19
C LEU A 225 -33.69 21.72 -14.20
N MET A 226 -34.98 21.43 -14.41
CA MET A 226 -35.42 20.44 -15.41
C MET A 226 -35.03 20.88 -16.82
N LEU A 227 -35.20 22.16 -17.15
CA LEU A 227 -34.77 22.72 -18.43
C LEU A 227 -33.25 22.61 -18.59
N GLN A 228 -32.48 23.00 -17.58
CA GLN A 228 -31.02 22.88 -17.60
C GLN A 228 -30.58 21.42 -17.81
N THR A 229 -31.14 20.48 -17.06
CA THR A 229 -30.79 19.06 -17.16
C THR A 229 -31.18 18.46 -18.51
N LEU A 230 -32.34 18.81 -19.06
CA LEU A 230 -32.76 18.39 -20.40
C LEU A 230 -31.81 18.94 -21.48
N LEU A 231 -31.46 20.23 -21.39
CA LEU A 231 -30.53 20.87 -22.31
C LEU A 231 -29.15 20.24 -22.23
N ALA A 232 -28.64 20.02 -21.01
CA ALA A 232 -27.36 19.39 -20.77
C ALA A 232 -27.35 17.94 -21.31
N ALA A 233 -28.37 17.14 -21.02
CA ALA A 233 -28.46 15.74 -21.43
C ALA A 233 -28.60 15.56 -22.96
N LYS A 234 -29.29 16.48 -23.65
CA LYS A 234 -29.52 16.37 -25.10
C LYS A 234 -28.44 17.06 -25.94
N ILE A 235 -27.98 18.25 -25.54
CA ILE A 235 -27.08 19.07 -26.37
C ILE A 235 -25.60 18.79 -26.05
N SER A 236 -25.23 18.61 -24.78
CA SER A 236 -23.83 18.40 -24.39
C SER A 236 -23.16 17.21 -25.08
N PRO A 237 -23.77 16.01 -25.17
CA PRO A 237 -23.12 14.88 -25.84
C PRO A 237 -22.93 15.14 -27.33
N VAL A 238 -23.91 15.74 -28.02
CA VAL A 238 -23.82 16.06 -29.46
C VAL A 238 -22.68 17.05 -29.71
N PHE A 239 -22.66 18.14 -28.93
CA PHE A 239 -21.69 19.20 -29.08
C PHE A 239 -20.27 18.73 -28.72
N MET A 240 -20.09 18.03 -27.60
CA MET A 240 -18.77 17.55 -27.19
C MET A 240 -18.23 16.45 -28.11
N ASN A 241 -19.09 15.57 -28.63
CA ASN A 241 -18.67 14.57 -29.61
C ASN A 241 -18.22 15.22 -30.92
N TRP A 242 -18.92 16.28 -31.38
CA TRP A 242 -18.49 17.05 -32.55
C TRP A 242 -17.11 17.69 -32.35
N ILE A 243 -16.84 18.27 -31.17
CA ILE A 243 -15.53 18.84 -30.88
C ILE A 243 -14.45 17.74 -30.78
N ASN A 244 -14.75 16.62 -30.11
CA ASN A 244 -13.80 15.52 -29.97
C ASN A 244 -13.44 14.90 -31.32
N GLN A 245 -14.41 14.71 -32.22
CA GLN A 245 -14.16 14.25 -33.60
C GLN A 245 -13.31 15.24 -34.39
N SER A 246 -13.50 16.54 -34.15
CA SER A 246 -12.69 17.60 -34.77
C SER A 246 -11.25 17.69 -34.22
N ASN A 247 -10.95 17.01 -33.11
CA ASN A 247 -9.65 17.00 -32.43
C ASN A 247 -9.20 15.57 -32.06
N PRO A 248 -8.90 14.71 -33.05
CA PRO A 248 -8.52 13.31 -32.81
C PRO A 248 -7.24 13.17 -31.97
N GLU A 249 -7.08 12.01 -31.34
CA GLU A 249 -5.94 11.68 -30.49
C GLU A 249 -4.62 11.75 -31.27
N GLY A 250 -3.56 12.30 -30.66
CA GLY A 250 -2.24 12.50 -31.28
C GLY A 250 -1.98 13.87 -31.92
N LYS A 251 -3.02 14.70 -32.18
CA LYS A 251 -2.84 16.09 -32.68
C LYS A 251 -2.95 17.13 -31.55
N PRO A 252 -2.28 18.30 -31.64
CA PRO A 252 -2.46 19.38 -30.67
C PRO A 252 -3.91 19.91 -30.70
N LEU A 253 -4.46 20.20 -29.52
CA LEU A 253 -5.82 20.75 -29.38
C LEU A 253 -5.87 22.18 -29.95
N LYS A 254 -6.85 22.47 -30.83
CA LYS A 254 -7.03 23.83 -31.32
C LYS A 254 -7.58 24.72 -30.19
N GLY A 255 -6.91 25.85 -29.94
CA GLY A 255 -7.31 26.79 -28.88
C GLY A 255 -8.74 27.32 -29.04
N SER A 256 -9.22 27.53 -30.26
CA SER A 256 -10.60 27.98 -30.51
C SER A 256 -11.66 26.97 -30.04
N HIS A 257 -11.44 25.68 -30.25
CA HIS A 257 -12.34 24.63 -29.76
C HIS A 257 -12.33 24.50 -28.25
N LEU A 258 -11.20 24.80 -27.60
CA LEU A 258 -11.09 24.83 -26.14
C LEU A 258 -11.86 26.01 -25.53
N VAL A 259 -11.71 27.21 -26.10
CA VAL A 259 -12.46 28.38 -25.66
C VAL A 259 -13.97 28.16 -25.87
N LEU A 260 -14.34 27.58 -27.01
CA LEU A 260 -15.73 27.29 -27.33
C LEU A 260 -16.33 26.23 -26.38
N SER A 261 -15.58 25.20 -26.00
CA SER A 261 -16.04 24.19 -25.04
C SER A 261 -16.18 24.75 -23.63
N MET A 262 -15.25 25.59 -23.17
CA MET A 262 -15.36 26.31 -21.89
C MET A 262 -16.55 27.26 -21.85
N ALA A 263 -16.78 28.02 -22.93
CA ALA A 263 -17.93 28.92 -23.04
C ALA A 263 -19.25 28.13 -22.96
N PHE A 264 -19.35 27.03 -23.69
CA PHE A 264 -20.51 26.14 -23.65
C PHE A 264 -20.77 25.57 -22.24
N MET A 265 -19.74 25.04 -21.58
CA MET A 265 -19.85 24.53 -20.20
C MET A 265 -20.35 25.62 -19.24
N THR A 266 -19.81 26.83 -19.35
CA THR A 266 -20.20 27.97 -18.50
C THR A 266 -21.65 28.37 -18.73
N VAL A 267 -22.11 28.42 -20.00
CA VAL A 267 -23.50 28.74 -20.34
C VAL A 267 -24.44 27.71 -19.71
N ILE A 268 -24.16 26.42 -19.84
CA ILE A 268 -25.00 25.36 -19.26
C ILE A 268 -25.09 25.48 -17.74
N CYS A 269 -23.97 25.72 -17.06
CA CYS A 269 -23.95 25.86 -15.60
C CYS A 269 -24.61 27.17 -15.10
N SER A 270 -24.85 28.15 -15.97
CA SER A 270 -25.43 29.46 -15.60
C SER A 270 -26.95 29.57 -15.75
N LEU A 271 -27.60 28.62 -16.44
CA LEU A 271 -29.03 28.67 -16.76
C LEU A 271 -29.96 28.64 -15.53
N ALA A 272 -29.79 27.68 -14.62
CA ALA A 272 -30.64 27.62 -13.42
C ALA A 272 -30.33 28.72 -12.39
N PRO A 273 -29.07 29.15 -12.18
CA PRO A 273 -28.75 30.26 -11.29
C PRO A 273 -29.36 31.59 -11.70
N TRP A 274 -29.52 31.85 -13.00
CA TRP A 274 -30.26 33.03 -13.49
C TRP A 274 -31.71 33.08 -12.98
N MET A 275 -32.30 31.93 -12.66
CA MET A 275 -33.66 31.80 -12.14
C MET A 275 -33.69 31.66 -10.61
N GLY A 276 -32.57 31.90 -9.91
CA GLY A 276 -32.48 31.88 -8.44
C GLY A 276 -32.14 30.52 -7.82
N TYR A 277 -31.69 29.53 -8.61
CA TYR A 277 -31.18 28.26 -8.08
C TYR A 277 -29.72 28.38 -7.60
N ASN A 278 -29.28 27.48 -6.71
CA ASN A 278 -27.91 27.49 -6.21
C ASN A 278 -26.89 27.17 -7.32
N SER A 279 -25.88 28.04 -7.47
CA SER A 279 -24.83 27.92 -8.50
C SER A 279 -23.99 26.65 -8.40
N CYS A 280 -23.66 26.21 -7.18
CA CYS A 280 -22.87 25.00 -6.94
C CYS A 280 -23.64 23.73 -7.36
N LEU A 281 -24.91 23.64 -6.96
CA LEU A 281 -25.77 22.51 -7.34
C LEU A 281 -26.11 22.50 -8.84
N SER A 282 -26.25 23.69 -9.46
CA SER A 282 -26.41 23.80 -10.91
C SER A 282 -25.17 23.31 -11.65
N ALA A 283 -23.98 23.68 -11.17
CA ALA A 283 -22.72 23.25 -11.77
C ALA A 283 -22.54 21.73 -11.70
N PHE A 284 -22.92 21.10 -10.57
CA PHE A 284 -22.98 19.64 -10.46
C PHE A 284 -23.90 19.01 -11.52
N MET A 285 -25.13 19.52 -11.68
CA MET A 285 -26.04 19.02 -12.73
C MET A 285 -25.53 19.25 -14.15
N GLY A 286 -24.89 20.38 -14.41
CA GLY A 286 -24.27 20.67 -15.70
C GLY A 286 -23.12 19.72 -16.02
N GLY A 287 -22.27 19.42 -15.04
CA GLY A 287 -21.16 18.48 -15.19
C GLY A 287 -21.62 17.04 -15.38
N LEU A 288 -22.65 16.61 -14.65
CA LEU A 288 -23.14 15.23 -14.66
C LEU A 288 -23.63 14.75 -16.04
N PHE A 289 -24.26 15.63 -16.80
CA PHE A 289 -24.79 15.30 -18.14
C PHE A 289 -23.80 15.59 -19.27
N LEU A 290 -22.56 15.96 -18.94
CA LEU A 290 -21.52 16.25 -19.91
C LEU A 290 -20.60 15.02 -20.04
N PRO A 291 -20.30 14.55 -21.27
CA PRO A 291 -19.63 13.27 -21.46
C PRO A 291 -18.21 13.28 -20.88
N SER A 292 -17.92 12.36 -19.97
CA SER A 292 -16.66 12.27 -19.24
C SER A 292 -15.51 11.66 -20.05
N GLU A 293 -15.82 10.80 -21.02
CA GLU A 293 -14.81 10.05 -21.80
C GLU A 293 -14.01 10.91 -22.80
N GLY A 294 -14.53 12.09 -23.15
CA GLY A 294 -13.94 12.99 -24.11
C GLY A 294 -12.57 13.56 -23.70
N ARG A 295 -11.69 13.79 -24.67
CA ARG A 295 -10.35 14.38 -24.44
C ARG A 295 -10.41 15.74 -23.76
N ILE A 296 -11.37 16.59 -24.14
CA ILE A 296 -11.56 17.90 -23.52
C ILE A 296 -12.03 17.77 -22.08
N SER A 297 -12.97 16.86 -21.79
CA SER A 297 -13.46 16.62 -20.44
C SER A 297 -12.34 16.17 -19.51
N LYS A 298 -11.51 15.20 -19.94
CA LYS A 298 -10.32 14.76 -19.19
C LYS A 298 -9.31 15.89 -18.96
N TRP A 299 -9.06 16.70 -19.99
CA TRP A 299 -8.18 17.87 -19.87
C TRP A 299 -8.73 18.90 -18.87
N THR A 300 -10.03 19.18 -18.92
CA THR A 300 -10.72 20.12 -18.02
C THR A 300 -10.69 19.62 -16.58
N ILE A 301 -11.01 18.34 -16.35
CA ILE A 301 -10.93 17.69 -15.03
C ILE A 301 -9.50 17.85 -14.46
N SER A 302 -8.48 17.48 -15.23
CA SER A 302 -7.09 17.58 -14.80
C SER A 302 -6.69 19.03 -14.48
N ARG A 303 -7.08 19.99 -15.33
CA ARG A 303 -6.71 21.39 -15.13
C ARG A 303 -7.41 22.02 -13.93
N ILE A 304 -8.71 21.76 -13.76
CA ILE A 304 -9.47 22.26 -12.60
C ILE A 304 -8.97 21.58 -11.32
N ASN A 305 -8.77 20.26 -11.29
CA ASN A 305 -8.23 19.57 -10.11
C ASN A 305 -6.84 20.09 -9.71
N ASN A 306 -5.97 20.40 -10.69
CA ASN A 306 -4.68 21.03 -10.42
C ASN A 306 -4.83 22.45 -9.86
N LEU A 307 -5.75 23.26 -10.39
CA LEU A 307 -6.05 24.59 -9.87
C LEU A 307 -6.61 24.52 -8.44
N LEU A 308 -7.55 23.59 -8.20
CA LEU A 308 -8.18 23.39 -6.90
C LEU A 308 -7.15 22.98 -5.85
N SER A 309 -6.30 22.01 -6.18
CA SER A 309 -5.29 21.47 -5.26
C SER A 309 -4.10 22.38 -5.00
N THR A 310 -3.76 23.25 -5.96
CA THR A 310 -2.59 24.14 -5.84
C THR A 310 -2.96 25.46 -5.17
N LEU A 311 -4.08 26.07 -5.55
CA LEU A 311 -4.45 27.43 -5.12
C LEU A 311 -5.68 27.45 -4.23
N PHE A 312 -6.75 26.73 -4.58
CA PHE A 312 -8.05 26.88 -3.94
C PHE A 312 -8.11 26.29 -2.52
N TYR A 313 -7.70 25.04 -2.29
CA TYR A 313 -7.91 24.39 -0.99
C TYR A 313 -7.25 25.11 0.20
N PRO A 314 -6.00 25.61 0.10
CA PRO A 314 -5.39 26.38 1.17
C PRO A 314 -6.16 27.68 1.47
N LEU A 315 -6.65 28.37 0.42
CA LEU A 315 -7.48 29.57 0.56
C LEU A 315 -8.86 29.24 1.16
N PHE A 316 -9.44 28.11 0.76
CA PHE A 316 -10.72 27.62 1.25
C PHE A 316 -10.65 27.34 2.76
N PHE A 317 -9.64 26.62 3.24
CA PHE A 317 -9.52 26.35 4.68
C PHE A 317 -9.14 27.59 5.50
N PHE A 318 -8.42 28.53 4.90
CA PHE A 318 -8.21 29.84 5.50
C PHE A 318 -9.53 30.61 5.70
N TRP A 319 -10.40 30.62 4.68
CA TRP A 319 -11.75 31.18 4.79
C TRP A 319 -12.59 30.52 5.88
N VAL A 320 -12.56 29.18 5.92
CA VAL A 320 -13.27 28.40 6.95
C VAL A 320 -12.80 28.83 8.33
N GLY A 321 -11.49 28.97 8.55
CA GLY A 321 -10.96 29.46 9.83
C GLY A 321 -11.40 30.88 10.18
N LEU A 322 -11.52 31.79 9.21
CA LEU A 322 -11.99 33.16 9.46
C LEU A 322 -13.46 33.21 9.91
N ARG A 323 -14.29 32.29 9.38
CA ARG A 323 -15.71 32.18 9.71
C ARG A 323 -15.96 31.36 10.98
N VAL A 324 -15.13 30.35 11.22
CA VAL A 324 -15.29 29.39 12.32
C VAL A 324 -14.33 29.72 13.44
N ASP A 325 -14.80 30.50 14.39
CA ASP A 325 -14.04 30.87 15.58
C ASP A 325 -14.10 29.76 16.63
N ILE A 326 -12.99 29.04 16.83
CA ILE A 326 -12.90 27.97 17.84
C ILE A 326 -13.13 28.53 19.26
N SER A 327 -12.75 29.79 19.53
CA SER A 327 -12.95 30.38 20.86
C SER A 327 -14.43 30.55 21.20
N SER A 328 -15.28 30.64 20.18
CA SER A 328 -16.75 30.66 20.32
C SER A 328 -17.34 29.25 20.55
N PHE A 329 -16.52 28.20 20.61
CA PHE A 329 -16.96 26.88 21.04
C PHE A 329 -17.24 26.92 22.54
N ALA A 330 -18.52 26.81 22.92
CA ALA A 330 -18.98 26.78 24.31
C ALA A 330 -18.58 25.45 25.01
N GLY A 331 -17.27 25.21 25.16
CA GLY A 331 -16.69 23.98 25.67
C GLY A 331 -16.95 23.73 27.16
N GLY A 332 -17.33 24.78 27.91
CA GLY A 332 -17.78 24.65 29.30
C GLY A 332 -19.17 24.04 29.47
N ASN A 333 -19.95 23.91 28.39
CA ASN A 333 -21.29 23.34 28.44
C ASN A 333 -21.27 21.86 28.00
N ILE A 334 -21.69 20.96 28.89
CA ILE A 334 -21.83 19.52 28.62
C ILE A 334 -22.74 19.25 27.42
N GLY A 335 -23.77 20.07 27.19
CA GLY A 335 -24.68 19.92 26.05
C GLY A 335 -23.97 19.99 24.69
N THR A 336 -22.93 20.80 24.56
CA THR A 336 -22.15 20.94 23.32
C THR A 336 -21.36 19.65 23.00
N TRP A 337 -20.77 19.04 24.02
CA TRP A 337 -20.03 17.78 23.88
C TRP A 337 -20.93 16.60 23.55
N VAL A 338 -22.10 16.53 24.20
CA VAL A 338 -23.13 15.51 23.89
C VAL A 338 -23.55 15.62 22.43
N ARG A 339 -23.80 16.84 21.95
CA ARG A 339 -24.14 17.09 20.54
C ARG A 339 -23.04 16.62 19.58
N LEU A 340 -21.79 17.00 19.83
CA LEU A 340 -20.64 16.57 19.04
C LEU A 340 -20.54 15.04 18.97
N PHE A 341 -20.55 14.37 20.13
CA PHE A 341 -20.38 12.92 20.21
C PHE A 341 -21.56 12.20 19.54
N CYS A 342 -22.79 12.68 19.71
CA CYS A 342 -23.96 12.16 19.01
C CYS A 342 -23.81 12.25 17.49
N LEU A 343 -23.32 13.37 16.94
CA LEU A 343 -23.10 13.49 15.49
C LEU A 343 -22.05 12.52 14.97
N ILE A 344 -20.96 12.32 15.71
CA ILE A 344 -19.93 11.33 15.40
C ILE A 344 -20.54 9.93 15.42
N LEU A 345 -21.25 9.58 16.49
CA LEU A 345 -21.85 8.28 16.68
C LEU A 345 -22.86 7.93 15.57
N ILE A 346 -23.73 8.88 15.20
CA ILE A 346 -24.71 8.70 14.12
C ILE A 346 -23.98 8.47 12.79
N ALA A 347 -22.97 9.27 12.47
CA ALA A 347 -22.23 9.16 11.22
C ALA A 347 -21.47 7.82 11.13
N THR A 348 -20.85 7.36 12.22
CA THR A 348 -20.08 6.12 12.24
C THR A 348 -20.98 4.88 12.31
N ILE A 349 -21.93 4.84 13.25
CA ILE A 349 -22.81 3.67 13.43
C ILE A 349 -23.74 3.52 12.24
N GLY A 350 -24.27 4.61 11.69
CA GLY A 350 -25.13 4.56 10.51
C GLY A 350 -24.42 3.96 9.29
N LYS A 351 -23.20 4.42 8.99
CA LYS A 351 -22.41 3.93 7.86
C LYS A 351 -21.96 2.49 8.06
N VAL A 352 -21.36 2.18 9.21
CA VAL A 352 -20.87 0.84 9.52
C VAL A 352 -22.02 -0.15 9.65
N GLY A 353 -23.12 0.23 10.29
CA GLY A 353 -24.31 -0.61 10.44
C GLY A 353 -24.95 -0.95 9.11
N GLY A 354 -25.22 0.03 8.25
CA GLY A 354 -25.83 -0.20 6.94
C GLY A 354 -24.95 -1.06 6.01
N THR A 355 -23.64 -0.83 6.02
CA THR A 355 -22.69 -1.62 5.22
C THR A 355 -22.52 -3.04 5.75
N LEU A 356 -22.55 -3.25 7.08
CA LEU A 356 -22.48 -4.58 7.68
C LEU A 356 -23.73 -5.40 7.38
N ILE A 357 -24.93 -4.83 7.53
CA ILE A 357 -26.20 -5.53 7.29
C ILE A 357 -26.27 -5.99 5.83
N CYS A 358 -26.07 -5.07 4.88
CA CYS A 358 -26.12 -5.42 3.45
C CYS A 358 -24.95 -6.32 3.04
N GLY A 359 -23.74 -6.03 3.51
CA GLY A 359 -22.56 -6.83 3.19
C GLY A 359 -22.64 -8.27 3.67
N LEU A 360 -23.23 -8.51 4.84
CA LEU A 360 -23.47 -9.86 5.36
C LEU A 360 -24.47 -10.63 4.49
N THR A 361 -25.53 -9.97 4.01
CA THR A 361 -26.48 -10.60 3.08
C THR A 361 -25.86 -10.95 1.72
N LEU A 362 -24.77 -10.26 1.34
CA LEU A 362 -24.02 -10.49 0.11
C LEU A 362 -22.85 -11.49 0.28
N GLY A 363 -22.65 -12.04 1.48
CA GLY A 363 -21.62 -13.05 1.76
C GLY A 363 -20.21 -12.50 2.03
N TYR A 364 -20.06 -11.19 2.24
CA TYR A 364 -18.76 -10.59 2.58
C TYR A 364 -18.38 -10.82 4.04
N HIS A 365 -17.07 -10.80 4.30
CA HIS A 365 -16.53 -11.11 5.62
C HIS A 365 -16.57 -9.88 6.56
N ARG A 366 -17.04 -10.07 7.81
CA ARG A 366 -17.33 -9.00 8.80
C ARG A 366 -16.28 -7.86 8.93
N PRO A 367 -15.00 -8.13 9.19
CA PRO A 367 -13.99 -7.07 9.36
C PRO A 367 -13.71 -6.29 8.07
N GLU A 368 -13.89 -6.89 6.89
CA GLU A 368 -13.78 -6.16 5.61
C GLU A 368 -14.96 -5.19 5.47
N LEU A 369 -16.15 -5.60 5.88
CA LEU A 369 -17.34 -4.75 5.90
C LEU A 369 -17.22 -3.61 6.90
N VAL A 370 -16.69 -3.88 8.10
CA VAL A 370 -16.42 -2.82 9.09
C VAL A 370 -15.40 -1.83 8.54
N ALA A 371 -14.34 -2.32 7.90
CA ALA A 371 -13.34 -1.48 7.26
C ALA A 371 -13.96 -0.59 6.16
N VAL A 372 -14.72 -1.17 5.22
CA VAL A 372 -15.42 -0.41 4.17
C VAL A 372 -16.37 0.62 4.77
N GLY A 373 -17.16 0.25 5.79
CA GLY A 373 -18.07 1.14 6.49
C GLY A 373 -17.36 2.34 7.12
N LEU A 374 -16.22 2.09 7.78
CA LEU A 374 -15.39 3.14 8.38
C LEU A 374 -14.74 4.04 7.32
N LEU A 375 -14.30 3.48 6.19
CA LEU A 375 -13.75 4.26 5.07
C LEU A 375 -14.81 5.17 4.43
N LEU A 376 -16.05 4.71 4.34
CA LEU A 376 -17.19 5.50 3.85
C LEU A 376 -17.68 6.58 4.83
N THR A 377 -17.08 6.69 6.02
CA THR A 377 -17.33 7.83 6.93
C THR A 377 -16.51 9.07 6.57
N ALA A 378 -15.48 8.93 5.74
CA ALA A 378 -14.63 10.03 5.31
C ALA A 378 -15.48 11.13 4.66
N LYS A 379 -15.34 12.37 5.13
CA LYS A 379 -16.11 13.52 4.63
C LYS A 379 -15.25 14.50 3.82
N GLY A 380 -15.89 15.08 2.81
CA GLY A 380 -15.34 15.99 1.80
C GLY A 380 -15.26 17.49 2.16
N HIS A 381 -14.59 18.24 1.28
CA HIS A 381 -14.57 19.71 1.26
C HIS A 381 -15.99 20.29 1.11
N PHE A 382 -16.83 19.64 0.29
CA PHE A 382 -18.24 20.05 0.11
C PHE A 382 -19.03 20.07 1.42
N HIS A 383 -18.81 19.12 2.32
CA HIS A 383 -19.50 19.09 3.61
C HIS A 383 -19.09 20.25 4.52
N VAL A 384 -17.81 20.64 4.47
CA VAL A 384 -17.31 21.81 5.21
C VAL A 384 -17.96 23.08 4.65
N TYR A 385 -17.95 23.22 3.31
CA TYR A 385 -18.59 24.36 2.64
C TYR A 385 -20.07 24.46 2.98
N PHE A 386 -20.82 23.36 2.90
CA PHE A 386 -22.25 23.32 3.21
C PHE A 386 -22.53 23.69 4.68
N ALA A 387 -21.69 23.25 5.62
CA ALA A 387 -21.85 23.62 7.03
C ALA A 387 -21.62 25.13 7.26
N VAL A 388 -20.61 25.73 6.62
CA VAL A 388 -20.33 27.17 6.76
C VAL A 388 -21.36 28.01 6.00
N ASP A 389 -21.85 27.56 4.84
CA ASP A 389 -22.94 28.20 4.10
C ASP A 389 -24.25 28.20 4.89
N ALA A 390 -24.58 27.09 5.56
CA ALA A 390 -25.74 27.03 6.44
C ALA A 390 -25.61 27.97 7.66
N LEU A 391 -24.39 28.21 8.16
CA LEU A 391 -24.12 29.22 9.20
C LEU A 391 -24.29 30.64 8.65
N ARG A 392 -23.80 30.92 7.44
CA ARG A 392 -23.95 32.23 6.76
C ARG A 392 -25.43 32.61 6.61
N GLN A 393 -26.27 31.64 6.29
CA GLN A 393 -27.71 31.83 6.12
C GLN A 393 -28.48 31.86 7.45
N GLY A 394 -27.80 31.76 8.60
CA GLY A 394 -28.43 31.79 9.92
C GLY A 394 -29.26 30.54 10.29
N LYS A 395 -29.11 29.44 9.54
CA LYS A 395 -29.88 28.21 9.76
C LYS A 395 -29.34 27.36 10.90
N ILE A 396 -28.03 27.45 11.16
CA ILE A 396 -27.37 26.67 12.21
C ILE A 396 -26.68 27.57 13.22
N ASP A 397 -26.54 27.07 14.44
CA ASP A 397 -25.73 27.72 15.47
C ASP A 397 -24.23 27.58 15.19
N VAL A 398 -23.46 28.56 15.67
CA VAL A 398 -21.98 28.57 15.59
C VAL A 398 -21.39 27.31 16.20
N THR A 399 -21.92 26.86 17.35
CA THR A 399 -21.48 25.62 18.02
C THR A 399 -21.72 24.38 17.17
N THR A 400 -22.82 24.33 16.41
CA THR A 400 -23.17 23.20 15.54
C THR A 400 -22.27 23.19 14.32
N CYS A 401 -21.98 24.36 13.73
CA CYS A 401 -21.02 24.51 12.64
C CYS A 401 -19.63 23.99 13.05
N ILE A 402 -19.12 24.45 14.20
CA ILE A 402 -17.83 23.98 14.75
C ILE A 402 -17.86 22.46 14.97
N SER A 403 -18.96 21.92 15.51
CA SER A 403 -19.10 20.48 15.72
C SER A 403 -19.05 19.68 14.42
N MET A 404 -19.67 20.19 13.34
CA MET A 404 -19.58 19.57 12.01
C MET A 404 -18.17 19.65 11.42
N VAL A 405 -17.47 20.77 11.59
CA VAL A 405 -16.08 20.92 11.14
C VAL A 405 -15.16 19.94 11.88
N ILE A 406 -15.31 19.79 13.20
CA ILE A 406 -14.56 18.82 14.00
C ILE A 406 -14.89 17.38 13.57
N LEU A 407 -16.16 17.05 13.33
CA LEU A 407 -16.57 15.74 12.81
C LEU A 407 -15.86 15.40 11.49
N ILE A 408 -15.81 16.36 10.56
CA ILE A 408 -15.16 16.17 9.26
C ILE A 408 -13.65 15.99 9.43
N PHE A 409 -13.04 16.75 10.32
CA PHE A 409 -11.61 16.60 10.62
C PHE A 409 -11.28 15.22 11.20
N LEU A 410 -12.07 14.74 12.17
CA LEU A 410 -11.90 13.43 12.78
C LEU A 410 -12.09 12.28 11.78
N SER A 411 -13.04 12.41 10.85
CA SER A 411 -13.25 11.37 9.83
C SER A 411 -12.07 11.26 8.86
N VAL A 412 -11.44 12.38 8.50
CA VAL A 412 -10.23 12.38 7.67
C VAL A 412 -9.03 11.80 8.42
N ILE A 413 -8.81 12.17 9.68
CA ILE A 413 -7.69 11.67 10.50
C ILE A 413 -7.75 10.17 10.72
N HIS A 414 -8.95 9.63 10.91
CA HIS A 414 -9.15 8.20 11.18
C HIS A 414 -8.90 7.32 9.94
N THR A 415 -9.10 7.84 8.73
CA THR A 415 -9.09 7.03 7.50
C THR A 415 -7.74 6.33 7.24
N PRO A 416 -6.55 6.97 7.34
CA PRO A 416 -5.26 6.30 7.19
C PRO A 416 -5.03 5.18 8.21
N PHE A 417 -5.50 5.36 9.45
CA PHE A 417 -5.37 4.36 10.51
C PHE A 417 -6.16 3.07 10.16
N VAL A 418 -7.37 3.23 9.63
CA VAL A 418 -8.17 2.10 9.13
C VAL A 418 -7.43 1.38 8.01
N VAL A 419 -6.87 2.11 7.05
CA VAL A 419 -6.12 1.51 5.93
C VAL A 419 -4.90 0.74 6.43
N LYS A 420 -4.14 1.28 7.38
CA LYS A 420 -3.02 0.57 8.01
C LYS A 420 -3.47 -0.75 8.63
N HIS A 421 -4.59 -0.74 9.37
CA HIS A 421 -5.14 -1.95 9.98
C HIS A 421 -5.61 -2.97 8.93
N ILE A 422 -6.19 -2.53 7.81
CA ILE A 422 -6.55 -3.40 6.68
C ILE A 422 -5.31 -4.08 6.11
N ILE A 423 -4.24 -3.31 5.84
CA ILE A 423 -2.98 -3.84 5.29
C ILE A 423 -2.38 -4.88 6.24
N GLU A 424 -2.30 -4.56 7.53
CA GLU A 424 -1.75 -5.46 8.55
C GLU A 424 -2.56 -6.77 8.65
N ARG A 425 -3.89 -6.67 8.56
CA ARG A 425 -4.78 -7.84 8.59
C ARG A 425 -4.71 -8.65 7.29
N ALA A 426 -4.60 -8.01 6.14
CA ALA A 426 -4.39 -8.67 4.86
C ALA A 426 -3.07 -9.44 4.87
N ARG A 427 -1.99 -8.84 5.39
CA ARG A 427 -0.69 -9.50 5.59
C ARG A 427 -0.79 -10.70 6.54
N LYS A 428 -1.64 -10.64 7.58
CA LYS A 428 -1.91 -11.79 8.49
C LYS A 428 -2.79 -12.88 7.86
N ARG A 429 -3.53 -12.59 6.78
CA ARG A 429 -4.53 -13.47 6.16
C ARG A 429 -4.05 -14.18 4.92
N VAL A 430 -3.06 -13.65 4.22
CA VAL A 430 -2.30 -14.48 3.29
C VAL A 430 -1.77 -15.61 4.16
N PRO A 431 -2.23 -16.86 3.97
CA PRO A 431 -1.49 -17.96 4.56
C PRO A 431 -0.15 -17.87 3.84
N VAL A 432 0.84 -17.31 4.52
CA VAL A 432 2.22 -17.66 4.23
C VAL A 432 2.19 -19.17 4.39
N GLN A 433 1.99 -19.90 3.30
CA GLN A 433 2.16 -21.33 3.28
C GLN A 433 3.65 -21.46 3.54
N ARG A 434 3.99 -21.63 4.82
CA ARG A 434 5.33 -21.52 5.34
C ARG A 434 6.16 -22.57 4.62
N MET A 435 6.95 -22.14 3.65
CA MET A 435 7.67 -23.04 2.78
C MET A 435 9.01 -23.39 3.42
N THR A 436 8.94 -24.13 4.50
CA THR A 436 10.12 -24.82 5.02
C THR A 436 10.21 -26.17 4.33
N LEU A 437 11.40 -26.55 3.91
CA LEU A 437 11.73 -27.87 3.38
C LEU A 437 11.30 -28.98 4.34
N ARG A 438 11.35 -28.75 5.67
CA ARG A 438 10.91 -29.73 6.66
C ARG A 438 9.44 -30.16 6.53
N TRP A 439 8.52 -29.23 6.24
CA TRP A 439 7.10 -29.54 6.07
C TRP A 439 6.76 -30.02 4.65
N LEU A 440 7.74 -30.02 3.75
CA LEU A 440 7.60 -30.46 2.37
C LEU A 440 7.98 -31.94 2.29
N ALA A 441 7.00 -32.82 2.04
CA ALA A 441 7.29 -34.24 1.86
C ALA A 441 8.37 -34.42 0.76
N PRO A 442 9.37 -35.30 0.92
CA PRO A 442 10.40 -35.51 -0.11
C PRO A 442 9.84 -35.92 -1.48
N SER A 443 8.59 -36.39 -1.50
CA SER A 443 7.79 -36.74 -2.67
C SER A 443 6.81 -35.64 -3.11
N SER A 444 7.03 -34.38 -2.74
CA SER A 444 6.22 -33.24 -3.21
C SER A 444 7.06 -32.33 -4.11
N GLU A 445 6.40 -31.52 -4.96
CA GLU A 445 7.07 -30.58 -5.85
C GLU A 445 7.94 -29.61 -5.04
N LEU A 446 9.21 -29.45 -5.40
CA LEU A 446 10.09 -28.45 -4.80
C LEU A 446 10.27 -27.29 -5.78
N ARG A 447 10.01 -26.07 -5.30
CA ARG A 447 10.23 -24.85 -6.06
C ARG A 447 11.47 -24.13 -5.53
N ILE A 448 12.49 -24.00 -6.37
CA ILE A 448 13.75 -23.34 -6.04
C ILE A 448 13.87 -22.05 -6.84
N LEU A 449 14.24 -20.95 -6.16
CA LEU A 449 14.71 -19.73 -6.80
C LEU A 449 16.24 -19.76 -6.83
N LEU A 450 16.80 -20.13 -7.98
CA LEU A 450 18.25 -20.22 -8.18
C LEU A 450 18.77 -18.87 -8.66
N CYS A 451 19.44 -18.13 -7.78
CA CYS A 451 19.95 -16.80 -8.10
C CYS A 451 21.38 -16.89 -8.65
N LEU A 452 21.68 -16.12 -9.69
CA LEU A 452 23.00 -16.11 -10.34
C LEU A 452 23.57 -14.68 -10.40
N HIS A 453 24.85 -14.51 -10.06
CA HIS A 453 25.56 -13.23 -10.29
C HIS A 453 26.05 -13.09 -11.75
N GLY A 454 26.14 -14.19 -12.49
CA GLY A 454 26.62 -14.25 -13.88
C GLY A 454 27.03 -15.66 -14.28
N THR A 455 27.72 -15.80 -15.42
CA THR A 455 28.12 -17.09 -16.02
C THR A 455 29.07 -17.92 -15.14
N HIS A 456 29.86 -17.30 -14.28
CA HIS A 456 30.75 -18.00 -13.33
C HIS A 456 30.01 -18.86 -12.27
N ASN A 457 28.72 -18.65 -12.04
CA ASN A 457 27.92 -19.50 -11.13
C ASN A 457 27.11 -20.58 -11.86
N LEU A 458 27.30 -20.70 -13.18
CA LEU A 458 26.47 -21.52 -14.04
C LEU A 458 26.65 -23.02 -13.75
N GLU A 459 27.89 -23.49 -13.71
CA GLU A 459 28.20 -24.91 -13.50
C GLU A 459 27.75 -25.39 -12.12
N SER A 460 28.02 -24.60 -11.09
CA SER A 460 27.62 -24.92 -9.72
C SER A 460 26.11 -24.81 -9.51
N GLY A 461 25.44 -23.88 -10.20
CA GLY A 461 23.98 -23.79 -10.25
C GLY A 461 23.32 -24.99 -10.92
N ILE A 462 23.83 -25.43 -12.08
CA ILE A 462 23.34 -26.63 -12.78
C ILE A 462 23.57 -27.88 -11.93
N SER A 463 24.75 -28.01 -11.33
CA SER A 463 25.10 -29.12 -10.44
C SER A 463 24.17 -29.18 -9.23
N LEU A 464 23.87 -28.04 -8.58
CA LEU A 464 22.91 -28.00 -7.47
C LEU A 464 21.48 -28.34 -7.89
N MET A 465 21.06 -27.86 -9.05
CA MET A 465 19.76 -28.19 -9.62
C MET A 465 19.62 -29.71 -9.83
N GLU A 466 20.64 -30.36 -10.38
CA GLU A 466 20.61 -31.80 -10.67
C GLU A 466 20.51 -32.62 -9.37
N ILE A 467 21.33 -32.31 -8.36
CA ILE A 467 21.27 -33.05 -7.08
C ILE A 467 19.97 -32.77 -6.29
N SER A 468 19.28 -31.66 -6.58
CA SER A 468 18.03 -31.25 -5.90
C SER A 468 16.78 -31.95 -6.46
N ARG A 469 16.93 -32.69 -7.55
CA ARG A 469 15.83 -33.24 -8.34
C ARG A 469 14.87 -34.14 -7.55
N GLY A 470 15.38 -34.95 -6.63
CA GLY A 470 14.57 -35.86 -5.82
C GLY A 470 13.89 -36.96 -6.66
N LYS A 471 12.68 -37.38 -6.27
CA LYS A 471 11.91 -38.41 -6.99
C LYS A 471 11.34 -37.89 -8.32
N PRO A 472 11.20 -38.74 -9.35
CA PRO A 472 10.77 -38.35 -10.70
C PRO A 472 9.36 -37.74 -10.81
N ALA A 473 8.49 -37.87 -9.81
CA ALA A 473 7.22 -37.16 -9.71
C ALA A 473 6.97 -36.77 -8.24
N PRO A 474 6.61 -35.51 -7.91
CA PRO A 474 6.11 -34.42 -8.77
C PRO A 474 7.18 -33.52 -9.42
N GLY A 475 8.47 -33.89 -9.33
CA GLY A 475 9.56 -33.16 -9.99
C GLY A 475 10.04 -31.92 -9.23
N LEU A 476 11.01 -31.23 -9.84
CA LEU A 476 11.67 -30.03 -9.37
C LEU A 476 11.31 -28.86 -10.30
N PHE A 477 10.85 -27.75 -9.74
CA PHE A 477 10.65 -26.51 -10.49
C PHE A 477 11.73 -25.50 -10.11
N VAL A 478 12.52 -25.03 -11.08
CA VAL A 478 13.61 -24.08 -10.85
C VAL A 478 13.34 -22.77 -11.59
N HIS A 479 13.26 -21.70 -10.81
CA HIS A 479 13.24 -20.33 -11.31
C HIS A 479 14.67 -19.78 -11.32
N VAL A 480 15.32 -19.82 -12.47
CA VAL A 480 16.68 -19.27 -12.64
C VAL A 480 16.58 -17.76 -12.76
N THR A 481 17.16 -17.07 -11.79
CA THR A 481 17.02 -15.63 -11.59
C THR A 481 18.36 -14.94 -11.72
N ASP A 482 18.51 -14.10 -12.74
CA ASP A 482 19.73 -13.30 -12.88
C ASP A 482 19.64 -12.05 -12.00
N MET A 483 20.63 -11.87 -11.11
CA MET A 483 20.74 -10.72 -10.23
C MET A 483 21.62 -9.66 -10.88
N ILE A 484 20.99 -8.61 -11.43
CA ILE A 484 21.69 -7.55 -12.17
C ILE A 484 21.49 -6.22 -11.45
N GLU A 485 22.58 -5.53 -11.16
CA GLU A 485 22.53 -4.19 -10.58
C GLU A 485 21.99 -3.17 -11.59
N LEU A 486 20.98 -2.41 -11.18
CA LEU A 486 20.50 -1.26 -11.96
C LEU A 486 21.50 -0.09 -11.87
N THR A 487 22.39 0.01 -12.84
CA THR A 487 23.32 1.15 -13.01
C THR A 487 22.75 2.19 -13.97
N GLU A 488 23.26 3.43 -13.94
CA GLU A 488 22.84 4.50 -14.86
C GLU A 488 22.98 4.10 -16.34
N LYS A 489 24.04 3.34 -16.66
CA LYS A 489 24.26 2.79 -18.00
C LYS A 489 23.12 1.85 -18.41
N ILE A 490 22.77 0.88 -17.55
CA ILE A 490 21.71 -0.08 -17.85
C ILE A 490 20.34 0.62 -17.88
N ALA A 491 20.09 1.58 -16.99
CA ALA A 491 18.86 2.37 -16.96
C ALA A 491 18.63 3.13 -18.29
N SER A 492 19.69 3.61 -18.94
CA SER A 492 19.61 4.29 -20.24
C SER A 492 19.26 3.38 -21.42
N THR A 493 19.40 2.05 -21.25
CA THR A 493 19.16 1.02 -22.28
C THR A 493 17.84 0.27 -22.09
N LEU A 494 16.99 0.71 -21.15
CA LEU A 494 15.68 0.11 -20.91
C LEU A 494 14.65 0.60 -21.94
N VAL A 495 14.07 -0.35 -22.67
CA VAL A 495 13.01 -0.08 -23.65
C VAL A 495 11.70 -0.73 -23.16
N PRO A 496 10.55 -0.04 -23.22
CA PRO A 496 9.25 -0.66 -22.97
C PRO A 496 9.01 -1.82 -23.95
N GLY A 497 8.85 -3.03 -23.43
CA GLY A 497 8.58 -4.22 -24.24
C GLY A 497 7.10 -4.36 -24.59
N GLU A 498 6.80 -5.25 -25.53
CA GLU A 498 5.44 -5.61 -25.91
C GLU A 498 4.82 -6.53 -24.84
N GLY A 499 4.30 -5.93 -23.76
CA GLY A 499 3.62 -6.64 -22.67
C GLY A 499 3.20 -5.68 -21.56
N VAL A 500 2.17 -6.03 -20.78
CA VAL A 500 1.54 -5.14 -19.79
C VAL A 500 2.47 -4.78 -18.62
N ASP A 501 3.60 -5.49 -18.42
CA ASP A 501 4.59 -5.21 -17.35
C ASP A 501 6.07 -5.47 -17.74
N ASN A 502 6.43 -5.62 -19.03
CA ASN A 502 7.80 -6.02 -19.40
C ASN A 502 8.64 -4.83 -19.89
N MET A 503 9.57 -4.34 -19.06
CA MET A 503 10.74 -3.61 -19.58
C MET A 503 11.74 -4.60 -20.18
N THR A 504 12.26 -4.28 -21.36
CA THR A 504 13.30 -5.07 -22.04
C THR A 504 14.65 -4.37 -21.91
N ILE A 505 15.67 -5.13 -21.50
CA ILE A 505 17.06 -4.65 -21.44
C ILE A 505 17.65 -4.81 -22.84
N THR A 506 18.23 -3.73 -23.40
CA THR A 506 18.93 -3.76 -24.69
C THR A 506 20.45 -3.68 -24.56
N ASP A 507 21.01 -3.69 -23.34
CA ASP A 507 22.46 -3.76 -23.15
C ASP A 507 23.01 -5.11 -23.65
N ASN A 508 23.86 -5.05 -24.69
CA ASN A 508 24.42 -6.22 -25.35
C ASN A 508 25.13 -7.19 -24.39
N SER A 509 25.85 -6.68 -23.37
CA SER A 509 26.60 -7.54 -22.45
C SER A 509 25.68 -8.35 -21.54
N VAL A 510 24.57 -7.75 -21.13
CA VAL A 510 23.56 -8.43 -20.31
C VAL A 510 22.76 -9.42 -21.15
N THR A 511 22.40 -9.08 -22.39
CA THR A 511 21.65 -9.99 -23.27
C THR A 511 22.50 -11.20 -23.68
N GLU A 512 23.76 -11.00 -24.06
CA GLU A 512 24.68 -12.10 -24.42
C GLU A 512 24.88 -13.06 -23.24
N MET A 513 25.11 -12.51 -22.04
CA MET A 513 25.25 -13.30 -20.81
C MET A 513 23.97 -14.11 -20.53
N ARG A 514 22.79 -13.50 -20.62
CA ARG A 514 21.51 -14.20 -20.38
C ARG A 514 21.27 -15.31 -21.40
N ASP A 515 21.63 -15.08 -22.67
CA ASP A 515 21.50 -16.06 -23.74
C ASP A 515 22.46 -17.24 -23.52
N GLU A 516 23.68 -16.97 -23.07
CA GLU A 516 24.67 -18.01 -22.73
C GLU A 516 24.18 -18.90 -21.58
N ILE A 517 23.73 -18.28 -20.49
CA ILE A 517 23.16 -18.99 -19.35
C ILE A 517 21.93 -19.81 -19.79
N THR A 518 21.04 -19.23 -20.61
CA THR A 518 19.84 -19.92 -21.12
C THR A 518 20.21 -21.12 -21.98
N ARG A 519 21.18 -20.98 -22.89
CA ARG A 519 21.69 -22.07 -23.73
C ARG A 519 22.22 -23.22 -22.87
N ALA A 520 23.03 -22.93 -21.85
CA ALA A 520 23.61 -23.97 -21.00
C ALA A 520 22.56 -24.77 -20.22
N PHE A 521 21.58 -24.11 -19.59
CA PHE A 521 20.50 -24.81 -18.89
C PHE A 521 19.62 -25.63 -19.85
N GLN A 522 19.34 -25.12 -21.05
CA GLN A 522 18.56 -25.84 -22.06
C GLN A 522 19.30 -27.06 -22.60
N THR A 523 20.60 -26.95 -22.88
CA THR A 523 21.43 -28.08 -23.29
C THR A 523 21.41 -29.18 -22.24
N HIS A 524 21.63 -28.83 -20.97
CA HIS A 524 21.60 -29.81 -19.87
C HIS A 524 20.23 -30.50 -19.72
N ILE A 525 19.12 -29.77 -19.87
CA ILE A 525 17.77 -30.35 -19.79
C ILE A 525 17.50 -31.26 -21.00
N ASN A 526 17.91 -30.87 -22.20
CA ASN A 526 17.69 -31.66 -23.41
C ASN A 526 18.51 -32.97 -23.43
N GLU A 527 19.69 -32.96 -22.82
CA GLU A 527 20.55 -34.15 -22.69
C GLU A 527 20.02 -35.15 -21.66
N ASN A 528 19.29 -34.68 -20.64
CA ASN A 528 18.72 -35.54 -19.59
C ASN A 528 17.29 -35.99 -19.96
N VAL A 529 17.18 -37.24 -20.44
CA VAL A 529 15.93 -37.85 -20.95
C VAL A 529 14.85 -38.04 -19.89
N ASP A 530 15.21 -38.10 -18.60
CA ASP A 530 14.23 -38.25 -17.53
C ASP A 530 13.59 -36.88 -17.19
N GLY A 531 12.36 -36.63 -17.64
CA GLY A 531 11.64 -35.34 -17.53
C GLY A 531 11.16 -34.94 -16.12
N GLY A 532 12.08 -34.72 -15.18
CA GLY A 532 11.77 -34.35 -13.79
C GLY A 532 12.04 -32.90 -13.39
N ILE A 533 12.57 -32.05 -14.27
CA ILE A 533 12.96 -30.66 -13.97
C ILE A 533 12.21 -29.70 -14.90
N MET A 534 11.45 -28.77 -14.31
CA MET A 534 10.82 -27.65 -15.03
C MET A 534 11.60 -26.38 -14.75
N LEU A 535 11.91 -25.61 -15.81
CA LEU A 535 12.72 -24.40 -15.69
C LEU A 535 11.98 -23.17 -16.19
N SER A 536 12.09 -22.08 -15.42
CA SER A 536 11.58 -20.75 -15.79
C SER A 536 12.68 -19.71 -15.59
N ARG A 537 12.77 -18.75 -16.51
CA ARG A 537 13.74 -17.66 -16.47
C ARG A 537 13.12 -16.42 -15.83
N MET A 538 13.82 -15.84 -14.87
CA MET A 538 13.46 -14.61 -14.17
C MET A 538 14.60 -13.58 -14.25
N LEU A 539 14.28 -12.32 -13.97
CA LEU A 539 15.22 -11.21 -13.94
C LEU A 539 14.91 -10.34 -12.72
N VAL A 540 15.93 -10.05 -11.91
CA VAL A 540 15.85 -9.00 -10.89
C VAL A 540 16.82 -7.90 -11.30
N LEU A 541 16.26 -6.78 -11.76
CA LEU A 541 17.00 -5.59 -12.17
C LEU A 541 16.77 -4.46 -11.17
N SER A 542 17.70 -4.32 -10.22
CA SER A 542 17.50 -3.47 -9.05
C SER A 542 18.81 -2.93 -8.51
N THR A 543 18.76 -1.84 -7.75
CA THR A 543 19.93 -1.41 -6.95
C THR A 543 20.21 -2.42 -5.83
N PHE A 544 21.44 -2.54 -5.35
CA PHE A 544 21.76 -3.48 -4.24
C PHE A 544 20.92 -3.27 -2.97
N ASN A 545 20.42 -2.05 -2.74
CA ASN A 545 19.58 -1.74 -1.59
C ASN A 545 18.15 -2.29 -1.73
N SER A 546 17.60 -2.31 -2.94
CA SER A 546 16.23 -2.77 -3.21
C SER A 546 16.16 -4.24 -3.64
N MET A 547 17.25 -4.77 -4.22
CA MET A 547 17.35 -6.16 -4.71
C MET A 547 16.88 -7.23 -3.68
N PRO A 548 17.19 -7.15 -2.37
CA PRO A 548 16.68 -8.11 -1.39
C PRO A 548 15.16 -8.11 -1.28
N HIS A 549 14.54 -6.94 -1.37
CA HIS A 549 13.09 -6.80 -1.34
C HIS A 549 12.47 -7.40 -2.60
N ASP A 550 13.02 -7.08 -3.76
CA ASP A 550 12.51 -7.57 -5.04
C ASP A 550 12.63 -9.09 -5.17
N ILE A 551 13.74 -9.69 -4.70
CA ILE A 551 13.90 -11.15 -4.62
C ILE A 551 12.88 -11.77 -3.66
N SER A 552 12.59 -11.12 -2.53
CA SER A 552 11.61 -11.61 -1.56
C SER A 552 10.19 -11.59 -2.12
N VAL A 553 9.80 -10.49 -2.79
CA VAL A 553 8.51 -10.36 -3.48
C VAL A 553 8.38 -11.42 -4.58
N LEU A 554 9.43 -11.59 -5.39
CA LEU A 554 9.46 -12.62 -6.44
C LEU A 554 9.32 -14.03 -5.86
N ALA A 555 9.99 -14.33 -4.75
CA ALA A 555 9.87 -15.62 -4.06
C ALA A 555 8.46 -15.88 -3.51
N GLU A 556 7.78 -14.85 -3.02
CA GLU A 556 6.38 -14.93 -2.57
C GLU A 556 5.41 -15.14 -3.75
N ASP A 557 5.55 -14.37 -4.83
CA ASP A 557 4.69 -14.47 -6.00
C ASP A 557 4.79 -15.83 -6.69
N LEU A 558 6.00 -16.40 -6.73
CA LEU A 558 6.29 -17.71 -7.31
C LEU A 558 6.08 -18.88 -6.34
N MET A 559 5.77 -18.59 -5.07
CA MET A 559 5.54 -19.60 -4.04
C MET A 559 6.76 -20.54 -3.94
N VAL A 560 7.95 -19.95 -3.77
CA VAL A 560 9.24 -20.64 -3.71
C VAL A 560 9.50 -21.21 -2.31
N SER A 561 10.04 -22.43 -2.23
CA SER A 561 10.39 -23.08 -0.96
C SER A 561 11.84 -22.94 -0.53
N LEU A 562 12.75 -22.72 -1.48
CA LEU A 562 14.17 -22.54 -1.21
C LEU A 562 14.75 -21.48 -2.14
N ILE A 563 15.34 -20.43 -1.57
CA ILE A 563 16.14 -19.46 -2.32
C ILE A 563 17.59 -19.91 -2.24
N LEU A 564 18.25 -20.15 -3.37
CA LEU A 564 19.67 -20.44 -3.45
C LEU A 564 20.42 -19.22 -3.95
N LEU A 565 21.34 -18.72 -3.12
CA LEU A 565 22.19 -17.58 -3.41
C LEU A 565 23.64 -18.03 -3.63
N PRO A 566 24.36 -17.42 -4.58
CA PRO A 566 25.81 -17.57 -4.64
C PRO A 566 26.47 -16.81 -3.49
N PHE A 567 27.62 -17.29 -3.05
CA PHE A 567 28.46 -16.53 -2.14
C PHE A 567 29.02 -15.28 -2.83
N HIS A 568 29.23 -14.23 -2.05
CA HIS A 568 29.67 -12.93 -2.57
C HIS A 568 31.15 -12.91 -2.97
N LYS A 569 31.93 -13.92 -2.57
CA LYS A 569 33.34 -14.11 -2.97
C LYS A 569 33.46 -15.15 -4.07
N ARG A 570 34.40 -14.95 -4.98
CA ARG A 570 34.72 -15.85 -6.09
C ARG A 570 36.05 -16.56 -5.85
N VAL A 571 36.20 -17.74 -6.43
CA VAL A 571 37.46 -18.49 -6.44
C VAL A 571 38.40 -17.90 -7.49
N LYS A 572 39.63 -17.64 -7.08
CA LYS A 572 40.73 -17.22 -7.95
C LYS A 572 41.44 -18.44 -8.54
N ALA A 573 42.27 -18.22 -9.55
CA ALA A 573 43.08 -19.28 -10.18
C ALA A 573 44.05 -19.99 -9.21
N ASP A 574 44.39 -19.36 -8.09
CA ASP A 574 45.22 -19.94 -7.01
C ASP A 574 44.41 -20.80 -6.01
N GLY A 575 43.09 -20.95 -6.23
CA GLY A 575 42.18 -21.69 -5.36
C GLY A 575 41.72 -20.89 -4.13
N THR A 576 42.19 -19.67 -3.92
CA THR A 576 41.77 -18.80 -2.82
C THR A 576 40.53 -17.98 -3.18
N LEU A 577 39.78 -17.52 -2.17
CA LEU A 577 38.64 -16.65 -2.39
C LEU A 577 39.09 -15.18 -2.53
N ASP A 578 38.43 -14.43 -3.40
CA ASP A 578 38.65 -12.98 -3.54
C ASP A 578 38.07 -12.16 -2.37
N GLU A 579 38.24 -10.83 -2.44
CA GLU A 579 37.70 -9.93 -1.39
C GLU A 579 36.16 -9.89 -1.38
N GLY A 580 35.54 -10.35 -2.46
CA GLY A 580 34.10 -10.40 -2.67
C GLY A 580 33.47 -9.06 -3.04
N HIS A 581 32.26 -9.14 -3.60
CA HIS A 581 31.51 -7.96 -3.99
C HIS A 581 30.70 -7.41 -2.80
N PRO A 582 30.93 -6.16 -2.35
CA PRO A 582 30.25 -5.61 -1.17
C PRO A 582 28.72 -5.51 -1.38
N GLY A 583 28.29 -5.23 -2.62
CA GLY A 583 26.87 -5.20 -2.97
C GLY A 583 26.17 -6.55 -2.81
N PHE A 584 26.77 -7.64 -3.29
CA PHE A 584 26.18 -8.98 -3.12
C PHE A 584 26.29 -9.46 -1.67
N ARG A 585 27.35 -9.06 -0.94
CA ARG A 585 27.43 -9.29 0.51
C ARG A 585 26.29 -8.62 1.26
N HIS A 586 25.93 -7.39 0.89
CA HIS A 586 24.76 -6.69 1.43
C HIS A 586 23.46 -7.46 1.15
N VAL A 587 23.27 -7.90 -0.10
CA VAL A 587 22.08 -8.66 -0.51
C VAL A 587 21.94 -9.96 0.27
N ASN A 588 23.00 -10.78 0.34
CA ASN A 588 22.99 -12.03 1.10
C ASN A 588 22.61 -11.78 2.56
N ARG A 589 23.21 -10.78 3.22
CA ARG A 589 22.92 -10.45 4.63
C ARG A 589 21.48 -9.99 4.86
N LYS A 590 20.92 -9.21 3.94
CA LYS A 590 19.53 -8.73 4.05
C LYS A 590 18.53 -9.86 3.80
N LEU A 591 18.76 -10.70 2.79
CA LEU A 591 17.91 -11.86 2.51
C LEU A 591 17.93 -12.88 3.65
N LEU A 592 19.10 -13.19 4.22
CA LEU A 592 19.21 -14.09 5.38
C LEU A 592 18.38 -13.63 6.60
N ARG A 593 18.07 -12.34 6.72
CA ARG A 593 17.26 -11.77 7.81
C ARG A 593 15.77 -11.72 7.48
N ASN A 594 15.42 -11.51 6.22
CA ASN A 594 14.07 -11.09 5.81
C ASN A 594 13.37 -12.07 4.84
N ALA A 595 14.03 -13.15 4.41
CA ALA A 595 13.50 -14.06 3.40
C ALA A 595 12.18 -14.74 3.85
N PRO A 596 11.22 -14.92 2.92
CA PRO A 596 9.91 -15.52 3.20
C PRO A 596 9.95 -17.05 3.36
N CYS A 597 11.02 -17.70 2.91
CA CYS A 597 11.23 -19.13 2.93
C CYS A 597 12.68 -19.48 3.30
N SER A 598 13.02 -20.77 3.29
CA SER A 598 14.37 -21.23 3.59
C SER A 598 15.38 -20.73 2.56
N ILE A 599 16.60 -20.45 3.01
CA ILE A 599 17.62 -19.82 2.20
C ILE A 599 18.93 -20.60 2.27
N GLY A 600 19.54 -20.84 1.13
CA GLY A 600 20.84 -21.49 0.98
C GLY A 600 21.86 -20.51 0.41
N ILE A 601 23.08 -20.49 0.96
CA ILE A 601 24.23 -19.81 0.36
C ILE A 601 25.23 -20.87 -0.08
N LEU A 602 25.56 -20.88 -1.37
CA LEU A 602 26.58 -21.75 -1.94
C LEU A 602 27.93 -21.02 -1.98
N VAL A 603 28.88 -21.51 -1.21
CA VAL A 603 30.30 -21.20 -1.34
C VAL A 603 30.88 -22.19 -2.34
N ASP A 604 30.94 -21.75 -3.60
CA ASP A 604 31.45 -22.54 -4.70
C ASP A 604 32.98 -22.56 -4.67
N ARG A 605 33.57 -23.76 -4.64
CA ARG A 605 35.01 -24.04 -4.74
C ARG A 605 35.33 -24.96 -5.93
N GLY A 606 34.55 -24.87 -7.01
CA GLY A 606 34.67 -25.74 -8.19
C GLY A 606 33.67 -26.89 -8.17
N PHE A 607 32.42 -26.62 -7.76
CA PHE A 607 31.35 -27.61 -7.74
C PHE A 607 30.85 -27.92 -9.16
N GLY A 608 31.58 -28.77 -9.90
CA GLY A 608 31.19 -29.28 -11.22
C GLY A 608 30.76 -30.74 -11.17
N PHE A 609 29.56 -31.01 -10.65
CA PHE A 609 29.01 -32.37 -10.55
C PHE A 609 28.78 -33.03 -11.92
N THR A 610 28.36 -32.23 -12.90
CA THR A 610 28.03 -32.69 -14.27
C THR A 610 29.25 -33.17 -15.05
N GLU A 611 30.40 -32.49 -14.94
CA GLU A 611 31.65 -32.97 -15.55
C GLU A 611 32.12 -34.30 -14.93
N ARG A 612 31.87 -34.51 -13.63
CA ARG A 612 32.28 -35.72 -12.92
C ARG A 612 31.37 -36.92 -13.21
N LEU A 613 30.09 -36.70 -13.50
CA LEU A 613 29.17 -37.74 -13.98
C LEU A 613 29.65 -38.38 -15.29
N SER A 614 30.29 -37.60 -16.17
CA SER A 614 30.90 -38.12 -17.41
C SER A 614 32.08 -39.08 -17.17
N THR A 615 32.65 -39.11 -15.95
CA THR A 615 33.82 -39.94 -15.59
C THR A 615 33.49 -41.21 -14.81
N SER A 616 32.20 -41.55 -14.63
CA SER A 616 31.74 -42.72 -13.84
C SER A 616 32.12 -42.68 -12.34
N SER A 617 32.49 -41.52 -11.79
CA SER A 617 32.87 -41.38 -10.39
C SER A 617 31.68 -40.94 -9.53
N VAL A 618 31.44 -41.63 -8.40
CA VAL A 618 30.40 -41.27 -7.42
C VAL A 618 30.88 -40.07 -6.62
N SER A 619 30.05 -39.03 -6.49
CA SER A 619 30.38 -37.84 -5.72
C SER A 619 30.00 -38.02 -4.25
N LYS A 620 30.96 -37.82 -3.36
CA LYS A 620 30.75 -37.90 -1.91
C LYS A 620 30.23 -36.57 -1.37
N VAL A 621 29.06 -36.61 -0.72
CA VAL A 621 28.43 -35.43 -0.09
C VAL A 621 28.34 -35.68 1.41
N ALA A 622 28.68 -34.69 2.23
CA ALA A 622 28.53 -34.77 3.68
C ALA A 622 27.47 -33.80 4.20
N VAL A 623 26.78 -34.18 5.27
CA VAL A 623 25.92 -33.29 6.07
C VAL A 623 26.44 -33.28 7.49
N ILE A 624 26.70 -32.11 8.04
CA ILE A 624 27.13 -31.97 9.43
C ILE A 624 25.91 -31.60 10.26
N PHE A 625 25.63 -32.40 11.29
CA PHE A 625 24.51 -32.19 12.21
C PHE A 625 25.04 -32.02 13.64
N ILE A 626 25.01 -30.79 14.14
CA ILE A 626 25.34 -30.45 15.53
C ILE A 626 24.05 -30.32 16.36
N GLY A 627 22.98 -29.85 15.71
CA GLY A 627 21.65 -29.65 16.29
C GLY A 627 21.22 -28.19 16.18
N GLY A 628 19.90 -27.96 16.13
CA GLY A 628 19.28 -26.66 15.91
C GLY A 628 18.43 -26.62 14.65
N LYS A 629 17.62 -25.56 14.53
CA LYS A 629 16.60 -25.43 13.48
C LYS A 629 17.17 -25.40 12.06
N ASP A 630 18.34 -24.79 11.88
CA ASP A 630 19.00 -24.71 10.56
C ASP A 630 19.61 -26.07 10.16
N ASP A 631 20.17 -26.81 11.11
CA ASP A 631 20.70 -28.17 10.88
C ASP A 631 19.56 -29.15 10.54
N GLN A 632 18.39 -29.00 11.18
CA GLN A 632 17.19 -29.77 10.84
C GLN A 632 16.74 -29.51 9.39
N GLU A 633 16.75 -28.25 8.96
CA GLU A 633 16.40 -27.86 7.60
C GLU A 633 17.44 -28.37 6.58
N ALA A 634 18.73 -28.32 6.93
CA ALA A 634 19.81 -28.89 6.14
C ALA A 634 19.67 -30.40 5.97
N LEU A 635 19.29 -31.11 7.03
CA LEU A 635 19.01 -32.55 7.00
C LEU A 635 17.79 -32.88 6.12
N ALA A 636 16.75 -32.05 6.17
CA ALA A 636 15.58 -32.19 5.29
C ALA A 636 15.94 -32.03 3.81
N TYR A 637 16.77 -31.04 3.47
CA TYR A 637 17.31 -30.88 2.11
C TYR A 637 18.16 -32.08 1.69
N ALA A 638 19.04 -32.56 2.57
CA ALA A 638 19.87 -33.72 2.30
C ALA A 638 19.05 -34.98 1.98
N GLY A 639 17.89 -35.17 2.63
CA GLY A 639 16.95 -36.25 2.32
C GLY A 639 16.39 -36.24 0.89
N ARG A 640 16.50 -35.12 0.16
CA ARG A 640 16.26 -35.06 -1.29
C ARG A 640 17.48 -35.44 -2.11
N VAL A 641 18.67 -35.01 -1.68
CA VAL A 641 19.95 -35.30 -2.33
C VAL A 641 20.23 -36.82 -2.39
N VAL A 642 19.78 -37.59 -1.38
CA VAL A 642 19.91 -39.07 -1.34
C VAL A 642 19.32 -39.78 -2.57
N TRP A 643 18.32 -39.20 -3.24
CA TRP A 643 17.65 -39.85 -4.37
C TRP A 643 18.48 -39.86 -5.65
N HIS A 644 19.55 -39.08 -5.71
CA HIS A 644 20.39 -39.02 -6.91
C HIS A 644 21.37 -40.21 -6.95
N PRO A 645 21.37 -41.04 -8.02
CA PRO A 645 22.15 -42.28 -8.07
C PRO A 645 23.66 -42.08 -8.06
N GLY A 646 24.14 -40.90 -8.50
CA GLY A 646 25.55 -40.53 -8.51
C GLY A 646 26.10 -39.95 -7.20
N ILE A 647 25.34 -40.00 -6.09
CA ILE A 647 25.73 -39.38 -4.81
C ILE A 647 25.85 -40.43 -3.69
N GLU A 648 26.96 -40.38 -2.98
CA GLU A 648 27.15 -41.10 -1.70
C GLU A 648 27.05 -40.08 -0.56
N LEU A 649 25.93 -40.10 0.16
CA LEU A 649 25.69 -39.17 1.28
C LEU A 649 26.23 -39.76 2.59
N THR A 650 27.03 -38.99 3.32
CA THR A 650 27.41 -39.28 4.71
C THR A 650 26.83 -38.25 5.66
N VAL A 651 26.13 -38.67 6.70
CA VAL A 651 25.67 -37.78 7.77
C VAL A 651 26.61 -37.91 8.96
N ILE A 652 27.20 -36.78 9.36
CA ILE A 652 28.19 -36.67 10.43
C ILE A 652 27.55 -35.95 11.60
N ARG A 653 27.25 -36.69 12.67
CA ARG A 653 26.60 -36.16 13.87
C ARG A 653 27.64 -35.83 14.94
N PHE A 654 27.70 -34.57 15.35
CA PHE A 654 28.58 -34.11 16.43
C PHE A 654 27.78 -34.01 17.73
N LEU A 655 28.23 -34.75 18.75
CA LEU A 655 27.62 -34.76 20.08
C LEU A 655 28.63 -34.35 21.14
N VAL A 656 28.14 -33.74 22.22
CA VAL A 656 28.98 -33.38 23.36
C VAL A 656 29.37 -34.64 24.13
N ASP A 657 30.67 -34.83 24.38
CA ASP A 657 31.15 -35.87 25.28
C ASP A 657 30.86 -35.50 26.74
N LYS A 658 29.97 -36.27 27.38
CA LYS A 658 29.56 -36.06 28.77
C LYS A 658 30.56 -36.62 29.79
N ASN A 659 31.55 -37.41 29.34
CA ASN A 659 32.48 -38.14 30.20
C ASN A 659 33.88 -37.50 30.27
N SER A 660 34.13 -36.40 29.57
CA SER A 660 35.45 -35.75 29.58
C SER A 660 35.70 -34.92 30.85
N GLU A 661 36.89 -35.04 31.44
CA GLU A 661 37.34 -34.25 32.61
C GLU A 661 37.44 -32.74 32.34
N HIS A 662 37.37 -32.33 31.06
CA HIS A 662 37.39 -30.95 30.59
C HIS A 662 36.00 -30.37 30.27
N ALA A 663 34.91 -31.06 30.66
CA ALA A 663 33.57 -30.54 30.50
C ALA A 663 33.44 -29.15 31.19
N PRO A 664 33.07 -28.09 30.46
CA PRO A 664 33.01 -26.76 31.05
C PRO A 664 32.03 -26.77 32.22
N GLN A 665 32.47 -26.23 33.36
CA GLN A 665 31.58 -25.92 34.49
C GLN A 665 30.37 -25.16 33.94
N ARG A 666 29.17 -25.73 34.14
CA ARG A 666 27.88 -25.19 33.71
C ARG A 666 27.70 -23.77 34.24
N VAL A 667 28.19 -22.77 33.52
CA VAL A 667 27.78 -21.39 33.73
C VAL A 667 26.64 -21.15 32.76
N THR A 668 25.41 -21.23 33.25
CA THR A 668 24.30 -20.31 32.89
C THR A 668 22.96 -20.73 33.51
N ASN A 669 22.14 -19.70 33.76
CA ASN A 669 20.78 -19.67 34.29
C ASN A 669 19.91 -20.93 34.11
N ARG A 670 19.19 -21.33 35.17
CA ARG A 670 18.23 -22.45 35.18
C ARG A 670 17.12 -22.35 34.12
N ALA A 671 16.80 -21.17 33.61
CA ALA A 671 15.76 -20.96 32.60
C ALA A 671 16.18 -21.41 31.18
N SER A 672 17.46 -21.27 30.81
CA SER A 672 17.95 -21.64 29.47
C SER A 672 18.22 -23.14 29.31
N VAL A 673 18.40 -23.87 30.43
CA VAL A 673 18.69 -25.32 30.41
C VAL A 673 17.45 -26.12 29.99
N ALA A 674 16.25 -25.72 30.42
CA ALA A 674 15.01 -26.40 30.05
C ALA A 674 14.68 -26.23 28.56
N GLU A 675 14.82 -25.02 28.01
CA GLU A 675 14.65 -24.74 26.57
C GLU A 675 15.68 -25.53 25.73
N GLN A 676 16.91 -25.64 26.20
CA GLN A 676 17.97 -26.38 25.51
C GLN A 676 17.77 -27.91 25.55
N GLU A 677 17.19 -28.46 26.62
CA GLU A 677 16.80 -29.87 26.70
C GLU A 677 15.60 -30.19 25.80
N GLU A 678 14.63 -29.28 25.68
CA GLU A 678 13.49 -29.43 24.76
C GLU A 678 13.95 -29.38 23.29
N GLU A 679 14.80 -28.42 22.92
CA GLU A 679 15.39 -28.39 21.58
C GLU A 679 16.21 -29.65 21.28
N MET A 680 16.87 -30.23 22.29
CA MET A 680 17.59 -31.48 22.13
C MET A 680 16.71 -32.68 21.83
N LYS A 681 15.57 -32.79 22.52
CA LYS A 681 14.59 -33.84 22.22
C LYS A 681 14.03 -33.71 20.80
N LEU A 682 13.75 -32.49 20.36
CA LEU A 682 13.28 -32.23 18.99
C LEU A 682 14.34 -32.56 17.94
N ASP A 683 15.60 -32.26 18.21
CA ASP A 683 16.73 -32.64 17.35
C ASP A 683 16.91 -34.17 17.29
N ASP A 684 16.80 -34.86 18.43
CA ASP A 684 16.88 -36.32 18.52
C ASP A 684 15.74 -36.99 17.75
N GLU A 685 14.50 -36.49 17.89
CA GLU A 685 13.33 -36.97 17.15
C GLU A 685 13.47 -36.75 15.65
N CYS A 686 13.88 -35.54 15.23
CA CYS A 686 14.13 -35.22 13.83
C CYS A 686 15.22 -36.12 13.21
N PHE A 687 16.29 -36.37 13.96
CA PHE A 687 17.37 -37.23 13.51
C PHE A 687 16.94 -38.70 13.45
N ALA A 688 16.17 -39.18 14.43
CA ALA A 688 15.65 -40.54 14.45
C ALA A 688 14.77 -40.84 13.24
N GLU A 689 13.88 -39.92 12.86
CA GLU A 689 13.04 -40.04 11.65
C GLU A 689 13.91 -40.16 10.38
N PHE A 690 14.95 -39.33 10.26
CA PHE A 690 15.88 -39.41 9.14
C PHE A 690 16.67 -40.73 9.13
N TYR A 691 17.17 -41.15 10.30
CA TYR A 691 17.95 -42.37 10.47
C TYR A 691 17.14 -43.60 10.04
N GLU A 692 15.91 -43.73 10.53
CA GLU A 692 15.02 -44.85 10.21
C GLU A 692 14.69 -44.89 8.71
N LYS A 693 14.52 -43.73 8.08
CA LYS A 693 14.13 -43.61 6.68
C LYS A 693 15.27 -43.84 5.68
N TYR A 694 16.49 -43.39 5.99
CA TYR A 694 17.59 -43.34 5.03
C TYR A 694 18.83 -44.12 5.46
N VAL A 695 19.19 -44.11 6.74
CA VAL A 695 20.39 -44.79 7.24
C VAL A 695 20.13 -46.28 7.49
N ALA A 696 19.02 -46.63 8.15
CA ALA A 696 18.65 -48.02 8.42
C ALA A 696 18.45 -48.83 7.13
N GLY A 697 18.00 -48.18 6.06
CA GLY A 697 17.87 -48.77 4.72
C GLY A 697 19.18 -48.89 3.94
N GLY A 698 20.32 -48.43 4.47
CA GLY A 698 21.63 -48.50 3.83
C GLY A 698 21.89 -47.47 2.73
N ASN A 699 21.01 -46.47 2.57
CA ASN A 699 21.13 -45.46 1.51
C ASN A 699 22.08 -44.31 1.89
N VAL A 700 22.39 -44.16 3.19
CA VAL A 700 23.18 -43.06 3.74
C VAL A 700 24.15 -43.60 4.78
N ALA A 701 25.43 -43.24 4.65
CA ALA A 701 26.44 -43.57 5.66
C ALA A 701 26.27 -42.68 6.89
N TYR A 702 26.44 -43.25 8.09
CA TYR A 702 26.32 -42.52 9.36
C TYR A 702 27.64 -42.56 10.12
N MET A 703 28.08 -41.39 10.58
CA MET A 703 29.26 -41.25 11.43
C MET A 703 28.91 -40.38 12.65
N GLU A 704 29.14 -40.91 13.84
CA GLU A 704 28.95 -40.19 15.10
C GLU A 704 30.31 -39.81 15.68
N LYS A 705 30.47 -38.54 16.09
CA LYS A 705 31.67 -38.05 16.77
C LYS A 705 31.31 -37.39 18.09
N HIS A 706 31.87 -37.90 19.18
CA HIS A 706 31.78 -37.27 20.50
C HIS A 706 32.96 -36.31 20.68
N LEU A 707 32.66 -35.06 20.99
CA LEU A 707 33.62 -33.96 21.07
C LEU A 707 33.50 -33.26 22.43
N ALA A 708 34.63 -32.94 23.04
CA ALA A 708 34.67 -32.28 24.34
C ALA A 708 34.50 -30.75 24.26
N ASN A 709 35.05 -30.12 23.21
CA ASN A 709 35.07 -28.66 23.07
C ASN A 709 35.12 -28.20 21.60
N SER A 710 35.02 -26.89 21.39
CA SER A 710 35.07 -26.25 20.06
C SER A 710 36.41 -26.41 19.34
N SER A 711 37.52 -26.60 20.07
CA SER A 711 38.83 -26.89 19.46
C SER A 711 38.84 -28.26 18.79
N GLU A 712 38.29 -29.29 19.45
CA GLU A 712 38.13 -30.60 18.84
C GLU A 712 37.16 -30.58 17.66
N THR A 713 36.11 -29.76 17.73
CA THR A 713 35.22 -29.50 16.60
C THR A 713 35.99 -28.93 15.41
N TYR A 714 36.82 -27.90 15.63
CA TYR A 714 37.65 -27.31 14.58
C TYR A 714 38.60 -28.34 13.95
N THR A 715 39.32 -29.13 14.75
CA THR A 715 40.23 -30.16 14.22
C THR A 715 39.50 -31.23 13.41
N ASN A 716 38.29 -31.60 13.83
CA ASN A 716 37.48 -32.57 13.11
C ASN A 716 36.93 -32.00 11.79
N LEU A 717 36.50 -30.73 11.76
CA LEU A 717 36.08 -30.06 10.53
C LEU A 717 37.23 -30.01 9.51
N MET A 718 38.44 -29.64 9.96
CA MET A 718 39.62 -29.58 9.09
C MET A 718 40.06 -30.98 8.60
N SER A 719 39.84 -32.04 9.39
CA SER A 719 40.17 -33.41 8.98
C SER A 719 39.29 -33.94 7.83
N ILE A 720 38.09 -33.39 7.68
CA ILE A 720 37.08 -33.81 6.70
C ILE A 720 37.25 -33.08 5.35
N GLU A 721 38.00 -31.98 5.35
CA GLU A 721 38.22 -31.17 4.17
C GLU A 721 38.92 -31.95 3.05
N GLY A 722 38.43 -31.81 1.80
CA GLY A 722 38.96 -32.54 0.64
C GLY A 722 38.46 -33.97 0.47
N GLN A 723 37.77 -34.56 1.46
CA GLN A 723 37.18 -35.90 1.33
C GLN A 723 35.84 -35.91 0.59
N TYR A 724 35.14 -34.77 0.59
CA TYR A 724 33.79 -34.59 0.05
C TYR A 724 33.80 -33.50 -1.02
N SER A 725 32.94 -33.62 -2.03
CA SER A 725 32.76 -32.60 -3.07
C SER A 725 31.83 -31.47 -2.62
N LEU A 726 30.84 -31.79 -1.78
CA LEU A 726 29.91 -30.85 -1.19
C LEU A 726 29.70 -31.18 0.29
N ILE A 727 29.74 -30.16 1.14
CA ILE A 727 29.36 -30.25 2.55
C ILE A 727 28.14 -29.34 2.78
N ILE A 728 27.06 -29.93 3.31
CA ILE A 728 25.81 -29.22 3.65
C ILE A 728 25.79 -28.99 5.16
N VAL A 729 25.60 -27.74 5.57
CA VAL A 729 25.59 -27.34 6.99
C VAL A 729 24.44 -26.37 7.27
N GLY A 730 23.89 -26.40 8.48
CA GLY A 730 23.03 -25.33 8.95
C GLY A 730 23.83 -24.07 9.27
N ARG A 731 23.26 -22.89 9.04
CA ARG A 731 23.92 -21.59 9.35
C ARG A 731 24.10 -21.43 10.85
N ALA A 732 23.03 -21.57 11.62
CA ALA A 732 23.06 -21.51 13.06
C ALA A 732 22.84 -22.91 13.64
N GLY A 733 23.94 -23.52 14.10
CA GLY A 733 23.83 -24.55 15.14
C GLY A 733 23.22 -23.95 16.41
N ARG A 734 22.78 -24.76 17.37
CA ARG A 734 22.30 -24.28 18.68
C ARG A 734 23.26 -23.22 19.23
N VAL A 735 22.79 -21.97 19.26
CA VAL A 735 23.58 -20.80 19.64
C VAL A 735 24.13 -21.03 21.04
N ASN A 736 25.46 -20.96 21.18
CA ASN A 736 26.19 -21.14 22.45
C ASN A 736 26.16 -22.57 23.02
N THR A 737 26.24 -23.59 22.17
CA THR A 737 26.64 -24.94 22.62
C THR A 737 28.15 -25.00 22.86
N VAL A 738 28.57 -25.88 23.77
CA VAL A 738 29.99 -26.14 24.10
C VAL A 738 30.85 -26.40 22.85
N LEU A 739 30.27 -26.99 21.81
CA LEU A 739 30.94 -27.33 20.54
C LEU A 739 31.16 -26.14 19.60
N THR A 740 30.38 -25.07 19.74
CA THR A 740 30.46 -23.90 18.85
C THR A 740 30.90 -22.62 19.57
N GLN A 741 30.96 -22.66 20.90
CA GLN A 741 31.41 -21.55 21.74
C GLN A 741 32.88 -21.20 21.43
N GLY A 742 33.15 -19.94 21.11
CA GLY A 742 34.47 -19.44 20.71
C GLY A 742 34.77 -19.52 19.21
N LEU A 743 34.05 -20.32 18.41
CA LEU A 743 34.20 -20.29 16.94
C LEU A 743 33.66 -18.99 16.33
N ASN A 744 32.71 -18.34 17.00
CA ASN A 744 32.14 -17.07 16.55
C ASN A 744 33.12 -15.89 16.64
N ASP A 745 34.09 -15.94 17.56
CA ASP A 745 35.00 -14.81 17.83
C ASP A 745 36.01 -14.58 16.69
N TRP A 746 36.20 -15.58 15.83
CA TRP A 746 37.17 -15.57 14.73
C TRP A 746 36.51 -15.45 13.34
N GLN A 747 35.21 -15.11 13.27
CA GLN A 747 34.47 -15.11 12.01
C GLN A 747 34.87 -13.97 11.06
N GLN A 748 35.22 -14.31 9.82
CA GLN A 748 35.44 -13.32 8.75
C GLN A 748 34.13 -12.98 8.03
N CYS A 749 33.27 -13.98 7.83
CA CYS A 749 31.99 -13.87 7.14
C CYS A 749 30.84 -14.39 8.04
N PRO A 750 30.31 -13.56 8.96
CA PRO A 750 29.25 -13.98 9.90
C PRO A 750 27.92 -14.38 9.22
N GLU A 751 27.74 -14.02 7.95
CA GLU A 751 26.66 -14.51 7.10
C GLU A 751 26.66 -16.05 6.93
N LEU A 752 27.81 -16.73 7.06
CA LEU A 752 27.92 -18.19 6.90
C LEU A 752 27.72 -18.98 8.20
N GLY A 753 27.75 -18.31 9.35
CA GLY A 753 27.73 -18.97 10.66
C GLY A 753 29.07 -19.62 11.04
N PRO A 754 29.22 -20.15 12.27
CA PRO A 754 30.51 -20.59 12.81
C PRO A 754 31.11 -21.75 12.03
N VAL A 755 30.30 -22.78 11.74
CA VAL A 755 30.78 -23.97 11.01
C VAL A 755 31.03 -23.63 9.55
N GLY A 756 30.10 -22.91 8.92
CA GLY A 756 30.21 -22.50 7.52
C GLY A 756 31.42 -21.61 7.27
N ASP A 757 31.70 -20.64 8.15
CA ASP A 757 32.85 -19.73 8.02
C ASP A 757 34.18 -20.46 8.22
N VAL A 758 34.28 -21.38 9.19
CA VAL A 758 35.48 -22.21 9.41
C VAL A 758 35.79 -23.05 8.16
N LEU A 759 34.79 -23.74 7.61
CA LEU A 759 34.95 -24.54 6.40
C LEU A 759 35.26 -23.67 5.17
N SER A 760 34.73 -22.45 5.12
CA SER A 760 34.92 -21.52 3.98
C SER A 760 36.21 -20.70 4.09
N GLY A 761 36.82 -20.61 5.27
CA GLY A 761 38.01 -19.82 5.56
C GLY A 761 39.33 -20.60 5.49
N SER A 762 39.30 -21.91 5.30
CA SER A 762 40.51 -22.72 5.13
C SER A 762 41.27 -22.31 3.86
N ASN A 763 42.59 -22.06 4.00
CA ASN A 763 43.50 -21.69 2.91
C ASN A 763 43.93 -22.88 2.05
N SER A 764 43.45 -24.08 2.34
CA SER A 764 43.71 -25.28 1.54
C SER A 764 42.93 -25.21 0.23
N ALA A 765 43.62 -25.44 -0.88
CA ALA A 765 43.06 -25.54 -2.24
C ALA A 765 42.16 -26.78 -2.44
N SER A 766 41.54 -27.28 -1.37
CA SER A 766 40.56 -28.36 -1.40
C SER A 766 39.33 -27.86 -2.13
N GLY A 767 39.05 -28.43 -3.31
CA GLY A 767 37.86 -28.13 -4.13
C GLY A 767 36.53 -28.63 -3.53
N THR A 768 36.37 -28.56 -2.21
CA THR A 768 35.15 -28.91 -1.48
C THR A 768 34.26 -27.68 -1.39
N SER A 769 33.07 -27.74 -1.99
CA SER A 769 32.10 -26.65 -1.93
C SER A 769 31.19 -26.78 -0.71
N ILE A 770 30.63 -25.68 -0.23
CA ILE A 770 29.87 -25.66 1.02
C ILE A 770 28.51 -25.02 0.76
N LEU A 771 27.44 -25.73 1.12
CA LEU A 771 26.08 -25.22 1.08
C LEU A 771 25.59 -24.95 2.51
N ILE A 772 25.40 -23.67 2.81
CA ILE A 772 24.92 -23.22 4.12
C ILE A 772 23.42 -22.99 4.01
N ILE A 773 22.62 -23.74 4.77
CA ILE A 773 21.15 -23.62 4.78
C ILE A 773 20.70 -22.93 6.06
N GLN A 774 19.76 -22.01 5.95
CA GLN A 774 19.12 -21.35 7.07
C GLN A 774 17.60 -21.48 6.96
N LEU A 775 16.97 -21.87 8.06
CA LEU A 775 15.53 -21.79 8.21
C LEU A 775 15.12 -20.31 8.32
N HIS A 776 13.99 -19.95 7.71
CA HIS A 776 13.44 -18.58 7.83
C HIS A 776 13.30 -18.16 9.31
N ASN A 777 13.73 -16.94 9.64
CA ASN A 777 13.74 -16.45 11.03
C ASN A 777 12.53 -15.55 11.29
N ILE A 778 11.59 -16.02 12.12
CA ILE A 778 10.36 -15.30 12.50
C ILE A 778 10.65 -13.98 13.24
N LYS A 779 11.79 -13.86 13.95
CA LYS A 779 12.12 -12.66 14.73
C LYS A 779 12.65 -11.50 13.89
N GLY A 780 13.31 -11.75 12.76
CA GLY A 780 13.94 -10.71 11.91
C GLY A 780 12.94 -9.72 11.29
N GLN A 781 11.71 -10.17 11.00
CA GLN A 781 10.64 -9.31 10.48
C GLN A 781 10.15 -8.25 11.49
N LEU A 782 10.25 -8.49 12.80
CA LEU A 782 9.82 -7.52 13.82
C LEU A 782 10.84 -6.38 13.97
N ASP A 783 12.14 -6.68 13.88
CA ASP A 783 13.20 -5.68 13.94
C ASP A 783 13.36 -4.93 12.61
N GLY A 784 13.21 -5.61 11.46
CA GLY A 784 13.27 -4.97 10.13
C GLY A 784 12.14 -3.95 9.88
N LEU A 785 10.97 -4.16 10.50
CA LEU A 785 9.88 -3.18 10.51
C LEU A 785 10.28 -1.90 11.25
N SER A 786 11.09 -1.98 12.32
CA SER A 786 11.57 -0.78 13.02
C SER A 786 12.56 0.04 12.19
N ASP A 787 13.38 -0.63 11.38
CA ASP A 787 14.34 0.01 10.46
C ASP A 787 13.65 0.63 9.22
N GLU A 788 12.61 -0.01 8.66
CA GLU A 788 11.83 0.54 7.53
C GLU A 788 11.04 1.80 7.89
N PHE A 789 10.69 1.99 9.17
CA PHE A 789 10.10 3.25 9.66
C PHE A 789 11.16 4.30 10.05
N SER A 790 12.45 3.97 10.01
CA SER A 790 13.53 4.92 10.31
C SER A 790 14.10 5.65 9.08
N ILE A 791 13.74 5.22 7.86
CA ILE A 791 14.19 5.83 6.60
C ILE A 791 13.01 6.40 5.78
N MET A 792 12.01 7.00 6.44
CA MET A 792 10.98 7.83 5.78
C MET A 792 10.80 9.20 6.43
#